data_AF-A0A933N6L2-F1
#
_entry.id   AF-A0A933N6L2-F1
#
_cell.length_a   1.000
_cell.length_b   1.000
_cell.length_c   1.000
_cell.angle_alpha   90.00
_cell.angle_beta   90.00
_cell.angle_gamma   90.00
#
_symmetry.space_group_name_H-M   'P 1'
#
loop_
_entity.id
_entity.type
_entity.pdbx_description
1 polymer ?
#
loop_
_entity_poly.entity_id
_entity_poly.type
_entity_poly.pdbx_seq_one_letter_code
_entity_poly.pdbx_strand_id
1 'polypeptide(L)'
;MNARTPTHRQPRPHSFGLLAAYLTWLGSALACGDLGPSEPDARPRGRLSGTVRVGDPNGTSFVRGATVAIVPASAVATASTSISPLEDLSNWSVLRSLTSASGDFEVEVPAGRYFTFVLAEDDSPFWPGGEGSSRSVFVDPSETVSVSLTVAGRTSTSATFVGSKVCLGCHIKLDSIRTTRHFVGVRVPGRSDALQDTSRLLSVPPGLGFATVTDGDGDGQNDFEQGLTLVLDGQLIQLGFLPAAGTSKLTEGAELWMRLGTKTFPIALTYGGGFGNGEQRFVCRVDAFGRPMWRVEPGEPTHFVLPLAYVEGAPAGARWELRDLDSWKRPTGFAAPPASESFDVKCAGCHMTVVGFEGERALLAHEPEGGYDFDADGTSDQTVVGCESCHGPGSIHTALGGGFEGIVNPARLGPAARTLICGQCHLGGQGSYKPRSDAAIAWPAKADDERLERFAPGMGPKELFGLPSGESVLPRFGVGENGYYQVPDLSSDPGSYRDASAGFGSRFDHLRVSRRQYADFVRSAMYRNSTELLSCSSCHAPHGSSFPGQTKLDATDNSLCTSCHMGEYVTRGGLTASPSDRAASDRALLSHMATATFGLVGASMNAPDSKIEATSAELPRGRCITCHMPKTARSARWVVDQDGYVIEGDIRSHLFDAPSPAVAERMADAGLDPTPSGCVFCHRGPAKIDTKYPDFRSGGTR
;
A
#
# COMPACT_ATOMS: atom_id res chain seq x y z
N MET A 1 24.61 -24.09 -69.51
CA MET A 1 25.49 -25.27 -69.58
C MET A 1 25.08 -26.23 -68.47
N ASN A 2 24.81 -27.50 -68.84
CA ASN A 2 24.51 -28.67 -67.99
C ASN A 2 25.65 -28.90 -66.95
N ALA A 3 25.57 -29.65 -65.84
CA ALA A 3 24.71 -30.77 -65.39
C ALA A 3 24.93 -31.05 -63.86
N ARG A 4 23.85 -31.38 -63.12
CA ARG A 4 23.51 -32.65 -62.40
C ARG A 4 24.15 -32.97 -61.02
N THR A 5 23.32 -32.80 -59.97
CA THR A 5 22.84 -33.74 -58.90
C THR A 5 23.71 -34.88 -58.33
N PRO A 6 23.48 -35.23 -57.04
CA PRO A 6 22.69 -36.44 -56.76
C PRO A 6 21.61 -36.34 -55.64
N THR A 7 20.66 -37.26 -55.80
CA THR A 7 19.37 -37.58 -55.16
C THR A 7 19.49 -38.60 -54.01
N HIS A 8 18.75 -38.51 -52.90
CA HIS A 8 17.40 -39.09 -52.59
C HIS A 8 17.31 -40.60 -52.19
N ARG A 9 16.93 -40.81 -50.91
CA ARG A 9 16.07 -41.85 -50.23
C ARG A 9 16.42 -43.36 -50.06
N GLN A 10 16.45 -43.72 -48.75
CA GLN A 10 15.84 -44.85 -47.98
C GLN A 10 16.39 -46.29 -48.10
N PRO A 11 16.44 -47.05 -46.97
CA PRO A 11 15.31 -47.90 -46.57
C PRO A 11 15.04 -48.03 -45.04
N ARG A 12 13.80 -48.38 -44.66
CA ARG A 12 13.45 -49.09 -43.40
C ARG A 12 13.57 -50.61 -43.65
N PRO A 13 13.86 -51.49 -42.66
CA PRO A 13 12.76 -52.06 -41.84
C PRO A 13 13.11 -52.68 -40.44
N HIS A 14 12.07 -52.91 -39.61
CA HIS A 14 11.87 -53.88 -38.49
C HIS A 14 12.88 -53.93 -37.29
N SER A 15 12.57 -54.19 -36.00
CA SER A 15 11.35 -54.43 -35.20
C SER A 15 11.75 -54.65 -33.72
N PHE A 16 10.93 -54.16 -32.79
CA PHE A 16 10.64 -54.65 -31.42
C PHE A 16 11.77 -55.03 -30.43
N GLY A 17 11.83 -54.31 -29.30
CA GLY A 17 12.43 -54.81 -28.06
C GLY A 17 12.65 -53.74 -26.98
N LEU A 18 11.85 -53.80 -25.92
CA LEU A 18 12.08 -53.26 -24.56
C LEU A 18 11.81 -51.76 -24.31
N LEU A 19 10.54 -51.53 -24.01
CA LEU A 19 10.01 -50.46 -23.17
C LEU A 19 10.43 -50.71 -21.70
N ALA A 20 11.47 -50.04 -21.21
CA ALA A 20 11.75 -49.84 -19.78
C ALA A 20 12.89 -48.84 -19.60
N ALA A 21 12.79 -48.00 -18.58
CA ALA A 21 13.78 -47.01 -18.13
C ALA A 21 13.84 -45.70 -18.93
N TYR A 22 12.80 -44.86 -18.84
CA TYR A 22 12.94 -43.39 -18.82
C TYR A 22 11.63 -42.77 -18.27
N LEU A 23 11.30 -43.07 -17.02
CA LEU A 23 10.16 -42.49 -16.27
C LEU A 23 10.43 -42.47 -14.76
N THR A 24 11.57 -41.89 -14.35
CA THR A 24 11.91 -41.73 -12.92
C THR A 24 12.66 -40.43 -12.68
N TRP A 25 11.97 -39.29 -12.77
CA TRP A 25 12.28 -38.07 -11.98
C TRP A 25 11.20 -36.97 -12.12
N LEU A 26 9.93 -37.33 -11.89
CA LEU A 26 8.79 -36.41 -11.80
C LEU A 26 7.79 -36.94 -10.76
N GLY A 27 8.24 -37.11 -9.51
CA GLY A 27 7.43 -37.76 -8.47
C GLY A 27 7.82 -37.38 -7.04
N SER A 28 7.87 -36.08 -6.72
CA SER A 28 7.99 -35.62 -5.33
C SER A 28 7.14 -34.38 -5.03
N ALA A 29 5.99 -34.27 -5.69
CA ALA A 29 4.87 -33.43 -5.28
C ALA A 29 3.60 -34.22 -5.60
N LEU A 30 2.66 -34.26 -4.65
CA LEU A 30 1.39 -35.02 -4.66
C LEU A 30 1.53 -36.53 -4.39
N ALA A 31 1.79 -36.88 -3.13
CA ALA A 31 1.12 -38.03 -2.55
C ALA A 31 -0.31 -37.62 -2.15
N CYS A 32 -1.19 -37.47 -3.15
CA CYS A 32 -2.58 -37.84 -2.92
C CYS A 32 -2.58 -39.36 -2.82
N GLY A 33 -2.55 -39.87 -1.59
CA GLY A 33 -2.83 -41.28 -1.35
C GLY A 33 -4.19 -41.61 -1.92
N ASP A 34 -4.25 -42.71 -2.64
CA ASP A 34 -5.47 -43.37 -3.10
C ASP A 34 -6.39 -43.59 -1.89
N LEU A 35 -7.33 -42.68 -1.66
CA LEU A 35 -8.38 -42.84 -0.67
C LEU A 35 -9.44 -43.76 -1.30
N GLY A 36 -9.20 -45.07 -1.23
CA GLY A 36 -10.32 -46.01 -1.02
C GLY A 36 -11.17 -45.48 0.15
N PRO A 37 -12.49 -45.77 0.21
CA PRO A 37 -13.40 -45.12 1.16
C PRO A 37 -12.77 -45.12 2.55
N SER A 38 -12.28 -43.95 2.95
CA SER A 38 -11.53 -43.78 4.18
C SER A 38 -12.45 -44.22 5.31
N GLU A 39 -11.95 -45.05 6.22
CA GLU A 39 -12.62 -45.26 7.50
C GLU A 39 -13.05 -43.89 8.05
N PRO A 40 -14.26 -43.76 8.60
CA PRO A 40 -14.72 -42.49 9.16
C PRO A 40 -13.68 -42.02 10.19
N ASP A 41 -13.12 -40.82 9.98
CA ASP A 41 -12.14 -40.21 10.89
C ASP A 41 -12.72 -40.24 12.31
N ALA A 42 -12.20 -41.15 13.14
CA ALA A 42 -12.72 -41.46 14.47
C ALA A 42 -12.44 -40.36 15.50
N ARG A 43 -11.93 -39.20 15.06
CA ARG A 43 -11.72 -38.04 15.92
C ARG A 43 -13.06 -37.49 16.41
N PRO A 44 -13.20 -37.23 17.72
CA PRO A 44 -14.35 -36.54 18.27
C PRO A 44 -14.62 -35.21 17.51
N ARG A 45 -15.89 -34.91 17.23
CA ARG A 45 -16.31 -33.78 16.37
C ARG A 45 -17.20 -32.81 17.13
N GLY A 46 -16.87 -31.53 17.04
CA GLY A 46 -17.74 -30.44 17.45
C GLY A 46 -18.57 -29.91 16.29
N ARG A 47 -19.37 -28.89 16.54
CA ARG A 47 -20.16 -28.18 15.52
C ARG A 47 -19.72 -26.73 15.41
N LEU A 48 -19.61 -26.26 14.18
CA LEU A 48 -19.52 -24.85 13.88
C LEU A 48 -20.81 -24.45 13.18
N SER A 49 -21.54 -23.50 13.76
CA SER A 49 -22.83 -23.03 13.24
C SER A 49 -22.85 -21.51 13.15
N GLY A 50 -23.83 -20.95 12.45
CA GLY A 50 -23.93 -19.50 12.35
C GLY A 50 -25.00 -19.03 11.40
N THR A 51 -25.04 -17.71 11.23
CA THR A 51 -25.91 -17.03 10.25
C THR A 51 -25.08 -16.20 9.28
N VAL A 52 -25.53 -16.13 8.04
CA VAL A 52 -24.96 -15.27 7.00
C VAL A 52 -25.94 -14.18 6.61
N ARG A 53 -25.46 -12.93 6.63
CA ARG A 53 -26.23 -11.72 6.29
C ARG A 53 -25.46 -10.87 5.29
N VAL A 54 -26.18 -10.12 4.44
CA VAL A 54 -25.58 -9.03 3.64
C VAL A 54 -25.79 -7.73 4.38
N GLY A 55 -24.76 -6.88 4.41
CA GLY A 55 -24.95 -5.54 4.92
C GLY A 55 -25.02 -5.53 6.44
N ASP A 56 -26.12 -5.13 7.08
CA ASP A 56 -26.14 -4.93 8.53
C ASP A 56 -26.01 -6.26 9.32
N PRO A 57 -25.02 -6.41 10.23
CA PRO A 57 -24.90 -7.60 11.10
C PRO A 57 -26.13 -7.83 11.99
N ASN A 58 -26.90 -6.78 12.28
CA ASN A 58 -28.14 -6.85 13.06
C ASN A 58 -29.40 -6.75 12.18
N GLY A 59 -29.24 -6.72 10.85
CA GLY A 59 -30.33 -6.54 9.90
C GLY A 59 -31.21 -7.79 9.76
N THR A 60 -32.01 -7.83 8.69
CA THR A 60 -32.84 -9.00 8.33
C THR A 60 -32.54 -9.53 6.92
N SER A 61 -31.53 -8.96 6.23
CA SER A 61 -31.07 -9.40 4.91
C SER A 61 -30.22 -10.68 5.01
N PHE A 62 -30.88 -11.81 5.23
CA PHE A 62 -30.23 -13.13 5.27
C PHE A 62 -29.83 -13.62 3.88
N VAL A 63 -28.69 -14.30 3.79
CA VAL A 63 -28.21 -14.90 2.54
C VAL A 63 -28.67 -16.35 2.46
N ARG A 64 -29.55 -16.66 1.50
CA ARG A 64 -30.00 -18.04 1.24
C ARG A 64 -29.11 -18.73 0.22
N GLY A 65 -28.76 -19.99 0.49
CA GLY A 65 -28.07 -20.86 -0.47
C GLY A 65 -26.60 -20.49 -0.72
N ALA A 66 -25.98 -19.64 0.10
CA ALA A 66 -24.55 -19.38 0.02
C ALA A 66 -23.75 -20.55 0.57
N THR A 67 -22.61 -20.83 -0.04
CA THR A 67 -21.68 -21.84 0.47
C THR A 67 -20.79 -21.24 1.54
N VAL A 68 -20.85 -21.80 2.75
CA VAL A 68 -19.96 -21.47 3.85
C VAL A 68 -18.88 -22.55 3.95
N ALA A 69 -17.63 -22.17 3.68
CA ALA A 69 -16.47 -23.04 3.78
C ALA A 69 -15.79 -22.90 5.15
N ILE A 70 -15.40 -24.03 5.73
CA ILE A 70 -14.64 -24.10 6.99
C ILE A 70 -13.21 -24.52 6.66
N VAL A 71 -12.22 -23.73 7.05
CA VAL A 71 -10.81 -23.96 6.70
C VAL A 71 -9.97 -24.17 7.97
N PRO A 72 -9.22 -25.27 8.11
CA PRO A 72 -8.29 -25.45 9.23
C PRO A 72 -7.27 -24.32 9.29
N ALA A 73 -7.13 -23.70 10.47
CA ALA A 73 -6.26 -22.53 10.63
C ALA A 73 -4.78 -22.84 10.43
N SER A 74 -4.37 -24.10 10.66
CA SER A 74 -3.00 -24.58 10.37
C SER A 74 -2.70 -24.62 8.86
N ALA A 75 -3.69 -24.92 8.02
CA ALA A 75 -3.53 -24.90 6.57
C ALA A 75 -3.33 -23.46 6.08
N VAL A 76 -4.13 -22.52 6.60
CA VAL A 76 -3.96 -21.09 6.30
C VAL A 76 -2.57 -20.59 6.72
N ALA A 77 -2.13 -20.90 7.95
CA ALA A 77 -0.82 -20.44 8.45
C ALA A 77 0.36 -20.92 7.59
N THR A 78 0.26 -22.12 7.00
CA THR A 78 1.34 -22.76 6.24
C THR A 78 1.28 -22.51 4.73
N ALA A 79 0.22 -21.88 4.21
CA ALA A 79 -0.01 -21.57 2.78
C ALA A 79 0.94 -20.48 2.24
N SER A 80 2.25 -20.79 2.19
CA SER A 80 3.36 -19.84 1.99
C SER A 80 3.42 -19.13 0.64
N THR A 81 2.79 -19.69 -0.38
CA THR A 81 2.84 -19.23 -1.78
C THR A 81 1.63 -18.37 -2.18
N SER A 82 0.61 -18.28 -1.33
CA SER A 82 -0.63 -17.56 -1.63
C SER A 82 -0.68 -16.19 -0.94
N ILE A 83 -1.16 -15.19 -1.69
CA ILE A 83 -1.57 -13.87 -1.15
C ILE A 83 -3.07 -13.82 -0.82
N SER A 84 -3.83 -14.90 -0.98
CA SER A 84 -5.22 -15.02 -0.54
C SER A 84 -5.47 -16.42 0.03
N PRO A 85 -4.70 -16.83 1.06
CA PRO A 85 -4.63 -18.23 1.48
C PRO A 85 -5.97 -18.75 1.99
N LEU A 86 -6.77 -17.92 2.67
CA LEU A 86 -8.08 -18.33 3.16
C LEU A 86 -9.06 -18.52 2.01
N GLU A 87 -9.11 -17.58 1.08
CA GLU A 87 -9.97 -17.61 -0.11
C GLU A 87 -9.65 -18.82 -0.99
N ASP A 88 -8.36 -19.05 -1.28
CA ASP A 88 -7.90 -20.15 -2.12
C ASP A 88 -8.26 -21.51 -1.49
N LEU A 89 -7.96 -21.71 -0.20
CA LEU A 89 -8.29 -22.94 0.52
C LEU A 89 -9.80 -23.14 0.68
N SER A 90 -10.59 -22.07 0.75
CA SER A 90 -12.04 -22.14 0.89
C SER A 90 -12.71 -22.77 -0.33
N ASN A 91 -12.21 -22.49 -1.54
CA ASN A 91 -12.71 -23.10 -2.78
C ASN A 91 -12.58 -24.63 -2.77
N TRP A 92 -11.54 -25.15 -2.13
CA TRP A 92 -11.23 -26.58 -2.06
C TRP A 92 -11.68 -27.25 -0.75
N SER A 93 -12.23 -26.50 0.21
CA SER A 93 -12.56 -27.08 1.52
C SER A 93 -13.66 -28.13 1.42
N VAL A 94 -13.40 -29.34 1.90
CA VAL A 94 -14.43 -30.40 1.99
C VAL A 94 -15.41 -30.18 3.15
N LEU A 95 -15.06 -29.32 4.11
CA LEU A 95 -15.91 -28.95 5.24
C LEU A 95 -16.72 -27.70 4.85
N ARG A 96 -17.95 -27.89 4.40
CA ARG A 96 -18.81 -26.80 3.92
C ARG A 96 -20.30 -27.06 4.20
N SER A 97 -21.09 -25.99 4.26
CA SER A 97 -22.56 -26.06 4.33
C SER A 97 -23.17 -25.00 3.42
N LEU A 98 -24.36 -25.29 2.88
CA LEU A 98 -25.21 -24.26 2.28
C LEU A 98 -26.03 -23.57 3.37
N THR A 99 -26.27 -22.27 3.21
CA THR A 99 -27.16 -21.56 4.12
C THR A 99 -28.63 -21.85 3.84
N SER A 100 -29.43 -21.92 4.91
CA SER A 100 -30.88 -22.06 4.86
C SER A 100 -31.57 -20.79 4.33
N ALA A 101 -32.91 -20.79 4.25
CA ALA A 101 -33.67 -19.59 3.92
C ALA A 101 -33.53 -18.45 4.96
N SER A 102 -33.24 -18.80 6.21
CA SER A 102 -32.92 -17.87 7.30
C SER A 102 -31.42 -17.58 7.41
N GLY A 103 -30.62 -17.98 6.42
CA GLY A 103 -29.19 -17.75 6.39
C GLY A 103 -28.38 -18.63 7.34
N ASP A 104 -29.01 -19.62 7.99
CA ASP A 104 -28.35 -20.49 8.96
C ASP A 104 -27.48 -21.54 8.26
N PHE A 105 -26.33 -21.85 8.85
CA PHE A 105 -25.49 -22.98 8.44
C PHE A 105 -24.98 -23.76 9.65
N GLU A 106 -24.62 -25.03 9.42
CA GLU A 106 -24.02 -25.89 10.43
C GLU A 106 -23.08 -26.91 9.77
N VAL A 107 -21.89 -27.09 10.32
CA VAL A 107 -20.89 -28.06 9.84
C VAL A 107 -20.27 -28.79 11.03
N GLU A 108 -20.21 -30.12 10.98
CA GLU A 108 -19.44 -30.91 11.94
C GLU A 108 -17.95 -30.91 11.60
N VAL A 109 -17.10 -30.58 12.57
CA VAL A 109 -15.66 -30.44 12.37
C VAL A 109 -14.88 -31.22 13.44
N PRO A 110 -13.73 -31.83 13.09
CA PRO A 110 -12.82 -32.37 14.10
C PRO A 110 -12.40 -31.29 15.10
N ALA A 111 -12.01 -31.69 16.31
CA ALA A 111 -11.46 -30.74 17.29
C ALA A 111 -10.29 -29.94 16.70
N GLY A 112 -10.32 -28.61 16.82
CA GLY A 112 -9.28 -27.77 16.23
C GLY A 112 -9.71 -26.32 16.01
N ARG A 113 -8.81 -25.55 15.40
CA ARG A 113 -9.02 -24.12 15.11
C ARG A 113 -9.35 -23.91 13.64
N TYR A 114 -10.42 -23.16 13.35
CA TYR A 114 -10.94 -23.00 12.00
C TYR A 114 -11.30 -21.56 11.67
N PHE A 115 -11.05 -21.16 10.44
CA PHE A 115 -11.64 -19.97 9.82
C PHE A 115 -12.94 -20.35 9.11
N THR A 116 -13.86 -19.39 9.03
CA THR A 116 -15.14 -19.55 8.34
C THR A 116 -15.23 -18.52 7.23
N PHE A 117 -15.58 -18.93 6.01
CA PHE A 117 -15.54 -18.04 4.84
C PHE A 117 -16.76 -18.27 3.96
N VAL A 118 -17.45 -17.19 3.57
CA VAL A 118 -18.61 -17.27 2.65
C VAL A 118 -18.11 -17.15 1.22
N LEU A 119 -18.35 -18.17 0.40
CA LEU A 119 -18.10 -18.12 -1.04
C LEU A 119 -19.21 -17.32 -1.74
N ALA A 120 -18.84 -16.68 -2.84
CA ALA A 120 -19.76 -15.95 -3.70
C ALA A 120 -19.52 -16.39 -5.16
N GLU A 121 -20.61 -16.63 -5.88
CA GLU A 121 -20.58 -16.84 -7.33
C GLU A 121 -20.44 -15.49 -8.06
N ASP A 122 -20.06 -15.51 -9.33
CA ASP A 122 -19.77 -14.30 -10.11
C ASP A 122 -20.97 -13.34 -10.26
N ASP A 123 -22.21 -13.82 -10.16
CA ASP A 123 -23.44 -13.03 -10.21
C ASP A 123 -24.05 -12.74 -8.83
N SER A 124 -23.35 -13.10 -7.75
CA SER A 124 -23.84 -12.90 -6.38
C SER A 124 -24.00 -11.41 -6.05
N PRO A 125 -25.06 -11.02 -5.31
CA PRO A 125 -25.29 -9.64 -4.89
C PRO A 125 -24.37 -9.19 -3.74
N PHE A 126 -23.40 -10.03 -3.35
CA PHE A 126 -22.44 -9.78 -2.29
C PHE A 126 -21.05 -10.28 -2.70
N TRP A 127 -20.03 -9.71 -2.07
CA TRP A 127 -18.64 -10.15 -2.22
C TRP A 127 -18.31 -11.30 -1.26
N PRO A 128 -17.38 -12.21 -1.64
CA PRO A 128 -16.98 -13.31 -0.78
C PRO A 128 -16.28 -12.83 0.50
N GLY A 129 -16.38 -13.62 1.57
CA GLY A 129 -15.73 -13.37 2.85
C GLY A 129 -16.69 -13.26 4.03
N GLY A 130 -16.67 -12.11 4.71
CA GLY A 130 -17.50 -11.82 5.87
C GLY A 130 -16.74 -11.16 7.03
N GLU A 131 -17.39 -10.23 7.72
CA GLU A 131 -16.98 -9.65 9.00
C GLU A 131 -16.92 -10.77 10.06
N GLY A 132 -15.73 -11.37 10.23
CA GLY A 132 -15.52 -12.55 11.07
C GLY A 132 -14.64 -13.61 10.40
N SER A 133 -14.58 -13.62 9.06
CA SER A 133 -13.78 -14.58 8.30
C SER A 133 -12.28 -14.49 8.56
N SER A 134 -11.80 -13.32 9.00
CA SER A 134 -10.40 -13.10 9.35
C SER A 134 -10.02 -13.60 10.74
N ARG A 135 -10.96 -14.14 11.54
CA ARG A 135 -10.70 -14.67 12.88
C ARG A 135 -11.06 -16.13 12.96
N SER A 136 -10.14 -16.92 13.47
CA SER A 136 -10.38 -18.33 13.68
C SER A 136 -10.98 -18.60 15.05
N VAL A 137 -11.84 -19.61 15.13
CA VAL A 137 -12.43 -20.10 16.38
C VAL A 137 -11.90 -21.49 16.68
N PHE A 138 -11.69 -21.78 17.96
CA PHE A 138 -11.39 -23.13 18.41
C PHE A 138 -12.71 -23.85 18.65
N VAL A 139 -12.83 -25.07 18.14
CA VAL A 139 -14.00 -25.93 18.29
C VAL A 139 -13.58 -27.18 19.05
N ASP A 140 -14.14 -27.34 20.23
CA ASP A 140 -13.99 -28.54 21.03
C ASP A 140 -14.97 -29.63 20.59
N PRO A 141 -14.61 -30.91 20.78
CA PRO A 141 -15.40 -32.02 20.24
C PRO A 141 -16.76 -32.29 20.90
N SER A 142 -17.12 -31.53 21.94
CA SER A 142 -18.44 -31.59 22.57
C SER A 142 -19.20 -30.26 22.47
N GLU A 143 -18.66 -29.28 21.76
CA GLU A 143 -19.20 -27.92 21.73
C GLU A 143 -19.83 -27.58 20.38
N THR A 144 -20.84 -26.72 20.43
CA THR A 144 -21.30 -25.98 19.26
C THR A 144 -20.80 -24.56 19.40
N VAL A 145 -19.92 -24.16 18.48
CA VAL A 145 -19.39 -22.80 18.41
C VAL A 145 -20.16 -22.05 17.34
N SER A 146 -20.81 -20.96 17.75
CA SER A 146 -21.55 -20.11 16.82
C SER A 146 -20.70 -18.93 16.35
N VAL A 147 -20.73 -18.65 15.04
CA VAL A 147 -20.15 -17.46 14.43
C VAL A 147 -21.22 -16.67 13.68
N SER A 148 -21.11 -15.35 13.70
CA SER A 148 -21.94 -14.48 12.87
C SER A 148 -21.09 -13.98 11.69
N LEU A 149 -21.61 -14.13 10.47
CA LEU A 149 -20.91 -13.71 9.25
C LEU A 149 -21.74 -12.67 8.52
N THR A 150 -21.11 -11.54 8.23
CA THR A 150 -21.78 -10.46 7.50
C THR A 150 -20.94 -10.08 6.29
N VAL A 151 -21.45 -10.36 5.09
CA VAL A 151 -20.78 -10.10 3.81
C VAL A 151 -21.08 -8.69 3.29
N ALA A 152 -20.16 -8.16 2.49
CA ALA A 152 -20.34 -6.86 1.85
C ALA A 152 -21.27 -6.98 0.64
N GLY A 153 -22.19 -6.03 0.46
CA GLY A 153 -22.95 -5.92 -0.78
C GLY A 153 -22.03 -5.67 -1.98
N ARG A 154 -22.44 -6.16 -3.15
CA ARG A 154 -21.72 -5.97 -4.41
C ARG A 154 -22.33 -4.79 -5.17
N THR A 155 -21.52 -3.75 -5.38
CA THR A 155 -21.96 -2.58 -6.15
C THR A 155 -22.30 -2.99 -7.59
N SER A 156 -23.44 -2.55 -8.09
CA SER A 156 -23.84 -2.77 -9.49
C SER A 156 -22.83 -2.12 -10.44
N THR A 157 -22.60 -2.74 -11.60
CA THR A 157 -21.83 -2.15 -12.70
C THR A 157 -22.48 -0.90 -13.29
N SER A 158 -23.79 -0.69 -13.04
CA SER A 158 -24.51 0.52 -13.44
C SER A 158 -24.36 1.69 -12.45
N ALA A 159 -23.69 1.49 -11.30
CA ALA A 159 -23.53 2.53 -10.31
C ALA A 159 -22.51 3.59 -10.77
N THR A 160 -22.88 4.86 -10.67
CA THR A 160 -22.02 6.02 -10.92
C THR A 160 -21.47 6.62 -9.63
N PHE A 161 -20.41 7.40 -9.78
CA PHE A 161 -19.79 8.18 -8.71
C PHE A 161 -20.68 9.37 -8.35
N VAL A 162 -20.71 9.75 -7.07
CA VAL A 162 -21.56 10.84 -6.56
C VAL A 162 -20.80 11.98 -5.90
N GLY A 163 -19.51 11.83 -5.58
CA GLY A 163 -18.79 12.88 -4.85
C GLY A 163 -18.60 12.55 -3.37
N SER A 164 -17.42 12.86 -2.84
CA SER A 164 -17.12 12.66 -1.42
C SER A 164 -17.92 13.63 -0.53
N LYS A 165 -18.28 14.84 -1.00
CA LYS A 165 -19.16 15.73 -0.21
C LYS A 165 -20.56 15.16 -0.02
N VAL A 166 -21.09 14.45 -1.02
CA VAL A 166 -22.39 13.75 -0.87
C VAL A 166 -22.29 12.71 0.23
N CYS A 167 -21.23 11.90 0.23
CA CYS A 167 -21.00 10.91 1.28
C CYS A 167 -20.87 11.55 2.67
N LEU A 168 -20.06 12.61 2.81
CA LEU A 168 -19.82 13.28 4.08
C LEU A 168 -21.02 14.10 4.57
N GLY A 169 -21.95 14.48 3.69
CA GLY A 169 -23.22 15.10 4.06
C GLY A 169 -24.11 14.19 4.92
N CYS A 170 -24.08 12.87 4.67
CA CYS A 170 -24.76 11.87 5.51
C CYS A 170 -23.86 11.26 6.58
N HIS A 171 -22.58 11.03 6.26
CA HIS A 171 -21.58 10.41 7.14
C HIS A 171 -20.77 11.43 7.95
N ILE A 172 -21.46 12.38 8.61
CA ILE A 172 -20.84 13.49 9.35
C ILE A 172 -19.84 13.05 10.45
N LYS A 173 -19.96 11.81 10.94
CA LYS A 173 -19.03 11.26 11.96
C LYS A 173 -17.67 10.87 11.38
N LEU A 174 -17.53 10.82 10.06
CA LEU A 174 -16.29 10.46 9.36
C LEU A 174 -15.48 11.68 8.93
N ASP A 175 -15.84 12.88 9.43
CA ASP A 175 -15.24 14.16 9.03
C ASP A 175 -13.71 14.22 9.21
N SER A 176 -13.17 13.48 10.18
CA SER A 176 -11.72 13.36 10.39
C SER A 176 -10.94 12.85 9.17
N ILE A 177 -11.61 12.23 8.20
CA ILE A 177 -10.98 11.79 6.94
C ILE A 177 -10.40 12.97 6.15
N ARG A 178 -10.98 14.18 6.28
CA ARG A 178 -10.52 15.41 5.62
C ARG A 178 -9.09 15.81 6.02
N THR A 179 -8.62 15.35 7.19
CA THR A 179 -7.26 15.62 7.71
C THR A 179 -6.21 14.62 7.22
N THR A 180 -6.64 13.57 6.51
CA THR A 180 -5.77 12.46 6.12
C THR A 180 -4.95 12.80 4.89
N ARG A 181 -3.79 12.16 4.70
CA ARG A 181 -2.97 12.35 3.49
C ARG A 181 -3.69 11.97 2.20
N HIS A 182 -4.73 11.14 2.27
CA HIS A 182 -5.58 10.81 1.12
C HIS A 182 -6.44 12.00 0.67
N PHE A 183 -6.83 12.87 1.60
CA PHE A 183 -7.64 14.05 1.31
C PHE A 183 -6.78 15.30 1.14
N VAL A 184 -5.71 15.47 1.92
CA VAL A 184 -4.85 16.66 1.81
C VAL A 184 -3.66 16.45 0.90
N GLY A 185 -3.41 15.27 0.34
CA GLY A 185 -2.15 14.95 -0.35
C GLY A 185 -1.92 15.69 -1.67
N VAL A 186 -2.99 16.06 -2.37
CA VAL A 186 -2.95 16.90 -3.57
C VAL A 186 -3.84 18.11 -3.34
N ARG A 187 -3.33 19.32 -3.52
CA ARG A 187 -4.04 20.56 -3.18
C ARG A 187 -3.87 21.59 -4.28
N VAL A 188 -4.89 22.40 -4.52
CA VAL A 188 -4.78 23.61 -5.34
C VAL A 188 -4.11 24.71 -4.51
N PRO A 189 -2.94 25.24 -4.91
CA PRO A 189 -2.33 26.34 -4.19
C PRO A 189 -3.28 27.53 -4.13
N GLY A 190 -3.36 28.21 -2.98
CA GLY A 190 -4.17 29.41 -2.91
C GLY A 190 -5.68 29.16 -2.90
N ARG A 191 -6.18 27.92 -2.86
CA ARG A 191 -7.63 27.66 -2.85
C ARG A 191 -7.99 26.59 -1.82
N SER A 192 -8.94 26.90 -0.95
CA SER A 192 -9.47 25.91 -0.01
C SER A 192 -10.56 25.07 -0.67
N ASP A 193 -10.51 23.76 -0.47
CA ASP A 193 -11.61 22.84 -0.78
C ASP A 193 -12.22 22.39 0.55
N ALA A 194 -13.55 22.39 0.65
CA ALA A 194 -14.25 21.91 1.83
C ALA A 194 -13.85 20.47 2.19
N LEU A 195 -13.45 19.62 1.23
CA LEU A 195 -12.94 18.27 1.48
C LEU A 195 -11.60 18.22 2.21
N GLN A 196 -10.85 19.31 2.31
CA GLN A 196 -9.47 19.29 2.79
C GLN A 196 -9.34 20.08 4.08
N ASP A 197 -8.96 19.40 5.15
CA ASP A 197 -8.62 20.03 6.43
C ASP A 197 -7.10 19.98 6.63
N THR A 198 -6.45 21.12 6.38
CA THR A 198 -4.99 21.27 6.48
C THR A 198 -4.50 21.61 7.87
N SER A 199 -5.36 21.61 8.90
CA SER A 199 -5.01 21.95 10.29
C SER A 199 -3.88 21.11 10.90
N ARG A 200 -3.62 19.94 10.32
CA ARG A 200 -2.55 19.03 10.76
C ARG A 200 -1.25 19.18 9.99
N LEU A 201 -1.19 20.09 9.02
CA LEU A 201 0.01 20.30 8.26
C LEU A 201 1.00 21.15 9.06
N LEU A 202 2.13 20.56 9.48
CA LEU A 202 3.13 21.18 10.35
C LEU A 202 3.88 22.36 9.69
N SER A 203 3.93 22.38 8.36
CA SER A 203 4.61 23.39 7.56
C SER A 203 3.66 24.46 7.00
N VAL A 204 2.41 24.54 7.46
CA VAL A 204 1.44 25.56 7.00
C VAL A 204 1.10 26.49 8.17
N PRO A 205 1.42 27.79 8.12
CA PRO A 205 1.08 28.73 9.19
C PRO A 205 -0.43 28.82 9.42
N PRO A 206 -0.86 29.05 10.67
CA PRO A 206 -2.27 29.28 10.99
C PRO A 206 -2.85 30.45 10.16
N GLY A 207 -3.98 30.23 9.50
CA GLY A 207 -4.67 31.26 8.71
C GLY A 207 -4.21 31.42 7.25
N LEU A 208 -3.17 30.69 6.83
CA LEU A 208 -2.69 30.58 5.44
C LEU A 208 -2.81 29.14 4.92
N GLY A 209 -3.84 28.41 5.36
CA GLY A 209 -4.07 26.95 5.21
C GLY A 209 -3.97 26.34 3.80
N PHE A 210 -3.62 27.13 2.80
CA PHE A 210 -3.61 26.88 1.36
C PHE A 210 -2.28 27.26 0.69
N ALA A 211 -1.40 28.00 1.37
CA ALA A 211 -0.09 28.40 0.84
C ALA A 211 0.96 27.37 1.26
N THR A 212 1.69 26.88 0.27
CA THR A 212 2.92 26.13 0.50
C THR A 212 3.90 27.04 1.24
N VAL A 213 4.08 26.89 2.55
CA VAL A 213 5.20 27.60 3.19
C VAL A 213 6.47 26.84 2.89
N THR A 214 7.05 27.29 1.79
CA THR A 214 8.37 26.97 1.33
C THR A 214 9.22 28.17 1.69
N ASP A 215 9.80 28.11 2.90
CA ASP A 215 10.91 28.97 3.33
C ASP A 215 12.15 28.09 3.21
N GLY A 216 12.60 27.93 1.98
CA GLY A 216 13.64 27.00 1.61
C GLY A 216 15.03 27.53 1.89
N ASP A 217 15.22 28.84 1.77
CA ASP A 217 16.46 29.54 2.13
C ASP A 217 16.57 29.85 3.63
N GLY A 218 15.46 29.79 4.38
CA GLY A 218 15.42 29.97 5.83
C GLY A 218 15.44 31.43 6.26
N ASP A 219 15.06 32.36 5.38
CA ASP A 219 15.01 33.79 5.68
C ASP A 219 13.72 34.20 6.41
N GLY A 220 12.78 33.27 6.57
CA GLY A 220 11.51 33.49 7.25
C GLY A 220 10.43 34.10 6.36
N GLN A 221 10.67 34.25 5.05
CA GLN A 221 9.71 34.66 4.04
C GLN A 221 9.30 33.46 3.17
N ASN A 222 8.15 33.59 2.52
CA ASN A 222 7.71 32.58 1.57
C ASN A 222 8.44 32.78 0.24
N ASP A 223 9.13 31.76 -0.26
CA ASP A 223 9.96 31.81 -1.48
C ASP A 223 9.20 32.24 -2.74
N PHE A 224 7.92 31.88 -2.85
CA PHE A 224 7.08 32.36 -3.95
C PHE A 224 6.71 33.83 -3.77
N GLU A 225 6.42 34.26 -2.54
CA GLU A 225 6.07 35.66 -2.27
C GLU A 225 7.26 36.61 -2.50
N GLN A 226 8.48 36.19 -2.14
CA GLN A 226 9.70 36.98 -2.37
C GLN A 226 10.17 36.98 -3.83
N GLY A 227 9.66 36.07 -4.66
CA GLY A 227 10.12 35.94 -6.04
C GLY A 227 11.51 35.29 -6.16
N LEU A 228 11.81 34.32 -5.28
CA LEU A 228 13.15 33.75 -5.12
C LEU A 228 13.71 33.20 -6.43
N THR A 229 14.99 33.50 -6.69
CA THR A 229 15.75 32.90 -7.79
C THR A 229 16.74 31.89 -7.21
N LEU A 230 16.51 30.62 -7.53
CA LEU A 230 17.34 29.49 -7.15
C LEU A 230 18.39 29.21 -8.22
N VAL A 231 19.60 28.86 -7.78
CA VAL A 231 20.68 28.33 -8.63
C VAL A 231 20.95 26.89 -8.20
N LEU A 232 20.41 25.92 -8.93
CA LEU A 232 20.53 24.49 -8.60
C LEU A 232 21.15 23.76 -9.80
N ASP A 233 22.25 23.03 -9.58
CA ASP A 233 23.01 22.30 -10.62
C ASP A 233 23.27 23.13 -11.90
N GLY A 234 23.60 24.41 -11.72
CA GLY A 234 23.84 25.35 -12.82
C GLY A 234 22.59 25.80 -13.58
N GLN A 235 21.39 25.45 -13.13
CA GLN A 235 20.12 25.93 -13.65
C GLN A 235 19.58 27.09 -12.83
N LEU A 236 18.97 28.05 -13.52
CA LEU A 236 18.23 29.14 -12.91
C LEU A 236 16.74 28.78 -12.85
N ILE A 237 16.20 28.75 -11.64
CA ILE A 237 14.77 28.57 -11.39
C ILE A 237 14.26 29.79 -10.64
N GLN A 238 13.21 30.43 -11.17
CA GLN A 238 12.56 31.54 -10.48
C GLN A 238 11.19 31.10 -9.98
N LEU A 239 10.90 31.39 -8.72
CA LEU A 239 9.60 31.17 -8.11
C LEU A 239 8.84 32.49 -8.07
N GLY A 240 7.52 32.43 -8.10
CA GLY A 240 6.71 33.62 -7.90
C GLY A 240 5.22 33.33 -7.85
N PHE A 241 4.43 34.39 -7.70
CA PHE A 241 2.97 34.30 -7.71
C PHE A 241 2.35 35.44 -8.51
N LEU A 242 1.09 35.25 -8.90
CA LEU A 242 0.18 36.29 -9.34
C LEU A 242 -0.80 36.54 -8.19
N PRO A 243 -0.89 37.78 -7.67
CA PRO A 243 -1.78 38.08 -6.56
C PRO A 243 -3.24 37.92 -6.96
N ALA A 244 -4.09 37.61 -5.97
CA ALA A 244 -5.53 37.71 -6.13
C ALA A 244 -5.93 39.16 -6.44
N ALA A 245 -7.08 39.35 -7.10
CA ALA A 245 -7.56 40.68 -7.45
C ALA A 245 -7.68 41.56 -6.19
N GLY A 246 -6.98 42.70 -6.19
CA GLY A 246 -6.98 43.65 -5.08
C GLY A 246 -6.01 43.32 -3.93
N THR A 247 -5.15 42.30 -4.06
CA THR A 247 -4.11 41.98 -3.08
C THR A 247 -2.70 42.17 -3.65
N SER A 248 -1.70 42.25 -2.77
CA SER A 248 -0.28 42.35 -3.13
C SER A 248 0.57 41.29 -2.41
N LYS A 249 -0.08 40.29 -1.83
CA LYS A 249 0.47 39.28 -0.94
C LYS A 249 -0.07 37.91 -1.35
N LEU A 250 0.62 36.85 -0.94
CA LEU A 250 0.17 35.50 -1.22
C LEU A 250 -1.08 35.19 -0.35
N THR A 251 -2.25 35.31 -0.96
CA THR A 251 -3.55 35.13 -0.31
C THR A 251 -4.37 34.05 -1.02
N GLU A 252 -5.52 33.70 -0.48
CA GLU A 252 -6.48 32.86 -1.19
C GLU A 252 -6.85 33.50 -2.54
N GLY A 253 -6.93 32.70 -3.60
CA GLY A 253 -7.11 33.10 -4.99
C GLY A 253 -5.82 33.47 -5.75
N ALA A 254 -4.65 33.47 -5.11
CA ALA A 254 -3.38 33.71 -5.80
C ALA A 254 -2.92 32.48 -6.62
N GLU A 255 -2.30 32.74 -7.77
CA GLU A 255 -1.77 31.68 -8.64
C GLU A 255 -0.24 31.60 -8.51
N LEU A 256 0.29 30.43 -8.16
CA LEU A 256 1.74 30.23 -8.07
C LEU A 256 2.32 29.91 -9.45
N TRP A 257 3.59 30.25 -9.65
CA TRP A 257 4.32 29.92 -10.88
C TRP A 257 5.80 29.63 -10.63
N MET A 258 6.38 28.90 -11.58
CA MET A 258 7.79 28.53 -11.63
C MET A 258 8.34 28.79 -13.02
N ARG A 259 9.48 29.45 -13.10
CA ARG A 259 10.21 29.69 -14.35
C ARG A 259 11.41 28.76 -14.46
N LEU A 260 11.44 27.97 -15.52
CA LEU A 260 12.55 27.09 -15.89
C LEU A 260 13.21 27.66 -17.15
N GLY A 261 14.39 28.26 -17.00
CA GLY A 261 15.04 29.01 -18.07
C GLY A 261 14.17 30.16 -18.57
N THR A 262 13.70 30.10 -19.82
CA THR A 262 12.86 31.15 -20.43
C THR A 262 11.36 30.88 -20.34
N LYS A 263 10.92 29.69 -19.89
CA LYS A 263 9.51 29.35 -19.82
C LYS A 263 8.99 29.45 -18.39
N THR A 264 7.81 30.06 -18.25
CA THR A 264 7.09 30.16 -16.99
C THR A 264 5.90 29.20 -17.00
N PHE A 265 5.85 28.32 -16.02
CA PHE A 265 4.81 27.31 -15.82
C PHE A 265 3.93 27.71 -14.62
N PRO A 266 2.59 27.76 -14.77
CA PRO A 266 1.70 27.88 -13.64
C PRO A 266 1.73 26.60 -12.81
N ILE A 267 1.65 26.74 -11.50
CA ILE A 267 1.50 25.62 -10.57
C ILE A 267 0.01 25.46 -10.31
N ALA A 268 -0.56 24.41 -10.90
CA ALA A 268 -1.97 24.08 -10.76
C ALA A 268 -2.24 23.30 -9.47
N LEU A 269 -1.32 22.41 -9.09
CA LEU A 269 -1.46 21.56 -7.90
C LEU A 269 -0.14 21.47 -7.14
N THR A 270 -0.25 21.20 -5.85
CA THR A 270 0.85 20.73 -5.00
C THR A 270 0.59 19.29 -4.62
N TYR A 271 1.66 18.50 -4.52
CA TYR A 271 1.62 17.08 -4.26
C TYR A 271 2.59 16.73 -3.14
N GLY A 272 2.13 16.06 -2.08
CA GLY A 272 2.94 15.74 -0.91
C GLY A 272 3.09 16.92 0.06
N GLY A 273 4.20 16.95 0.80
CA GLY A 273 4.48 17.96 1.84
C GLY A 273 3.50 17.96 3.03
N GLY A 274 3.73 18.86 3.96
CA GLY A 274 2.85 19.22 5.07
C GLY A 274 3.12 18.53 6.40
N PHE A 275 4.10 17.65 6.57
CA PHE A 275 4.16 16.78 7.76
C PHE A 275 5.53 16.72 8.44
N GLY A 276 6.42 17.67 8.14
CA GLY A 276 7.68 17.87 8.87
C GLY A 276 8.83 16.95 8.47
N ASN A 277 8.58 15.96 7.62
CA ASN A 277 9.59 15.05 7.07
C ASN A 277 9.29 14.61 5.62
N GLY A 278 8.47 15.37 4.89
CA GLY A 278 7.95 15.01 3.56
C GLY A 278 8.55 15.81 2.40
N GLU A 279 8.47 15.26 1.20
CA GLU A 279 8.77 15.97 -0.04
C GLU A 279 7.46 16.59 -0.58
N GLN A 280 7.52 17.86 -0.96
CA GLN A 280 6.47 18.52 -1.71
C GLN A 280 6.91 18.76 -3.15
N ARG A 281 6.05 18.39 -4.09
CA ARG A 281 6.20 18.57 -5.52
C ARG A 281 5.12 19.50 -6.06
N PHE A 282 5.39 20.05 -7.23
CA PHE A 282 4.54 21.04 -7.88
C PHE A 282 4.12 20.50 -9.24
N VAL A 283 2.85 20.64 -9.57
CA VAL A 283 2.28 20.12 -10.82
C VAL A 283 1.81 21.29 -11.64
N CYS A 284 2.26 21.35 -12.90
CA CYS A 284 1.77 22.33 -13.87
C CYS A 284 0.77 21.70 -14.83
N ARG A 285 0.02 22.56 -15.51
CA ARG A 285 -0.84 22.18 -16.64
C ARG A 285 -0.26 22.70 -17.95
N VAL A 286 -0.32 21.87 -18.98
CA VAL A 286 0.11 22.21 -20.34
C VAL A 286 -0.92 21.78 -21.38
N ASP A 287 -0.88 22.43 -22.54
CA ASP A 287 -1.70 22.08 -23.69
C ASP A 287 -1.12 20.87 -24.44
N ALA A 288 -1.81 20.41 -25.49
CA ALA A 288 -1.37 19.31 -26.35
C ALA A 288 0.02 19.51 -27.01
N PHE A 289 0.56 20.73 -27.00
CA PHE A 289 1.90 21.05 -27.52
C PHE A 289 2.95 21.21 -26.41
N GLY A 290 2.60 20.91 -25.16
CA GLY A 290 3.47 21.05 -23.99
C GLY A 290 3.71 22.50 -23.58
N ARG A 291 2.84 23.44 -23.98
CA ARG A 291 2.93 24.86 -23.61
C ARG A 291 2.16 25.12 -22.31
N PRO A 292 2.68 25.98 -21.41
CA PRO A 292 2.02 26.31 -20.15
C PRO A 292 0.59 26.84 -20.32
N MET A 293 -0.36 26.33 -19.53
CA MET A 293 -1.77 26.77 -19.55
C MET A 293 -2.17 27.47 -18.24
N TRP A 294 -2.35 28.79 -18.31
CA TRP A 294 -2.74 29.62 -17.17
C TRP A 294 -4.24 29.57 -16.87
N ARG A 295 -5.08 29.43 -17.89
CA ARG A 295 -6.54 29.34 -17.74
C ARG A 295 -7.01 27.93 -18.05
N VAL A 296 -8.09 27.54 -17.38
CA VAL A 296 -8.86 26.33 -17.76
C VAL A 296 -9.57 26.72 -19.06
N GLU A 297 -9.15 26.13 -20.17
CA GLU A 297 -9.77 26.33 -21.48
C GLU A 297 -10.02 24.95 -22.11
N PRO A 298 -11.07 24.79 -22.92
CA PRO A 298 -11.31 23.54 -23.65
C PRO A 298 -10.10 23.22 -24.55
N GLY A 299 -9.42 22.08 -24.34
CA GLY A 299 -8.22 21.77 -25.12
C GLY A 299 -7.33 20.63 -24.63
N GLU A 300 -7.90 19.54 -24.08
CA GLU A 300 -7.16 18.35 -23.59
C GLU A 300 -5.93 18.71 -22.72
N PRO A 301 -6.10 19.42 -21.59
CA PRO A 301 -4.99 19.71 -20.70
C PRO A 301 -4.36 18.43 -20.17
N THR A 302 -3.04 18.43 -20.06
CA THR A 302 -2.28 17.37 -19.39
C THR A 302 -1.44 17.96 -18.27
N HIS A 303 -1.25 17.20 -17.20
CA HIS A 303 -0.58 17.65 -16.00
C HIS A 303 0.80 17.02 -15.89
N PHE A 304 1.79 17.77 -15.41
CA PHE A 304 3.15 17.27 -15.23
C PHE A 304 3.75 17.74 -13.92
N VAL A 305 4.47 16.84 -13.26
CA VAL A 305 5.27 17.19 -12.07
C VAL A 305 6.49 17.99 -12.52
N LEU A 306 6.58 19.23 -12.08
CA LEU A 306 7.73 20.10 -12.30
C LEU A 306 8.99 19.51 -11.64
N PRO A 307 10.18 19.78 -12.21
CA PRO A 307 11.44 19.15 -11.79
C PRO A 307 12.06 19.80 -10.55
N LEU A 308 11.23 20.26 -9.61
CA LEU A 308 11.64 20.90 -8.38
C LEU A 308 10.86 20.29 -7.21
N ALA A 309 11.55 20.05 -6.12
CA ALA A 309 11.01 19.55 -4.88
C ALA A 309 11.39 20.46 -3.70
N TYR A 310 10.49 20.57 -2.74
CA TYR A 310 10.74 21.12 -1.43
C TYR A 310 10.79 20.00 -0.39
N VAL A 311 11.90 19.86 0.34
CA VAL A 311 12.14 18.75 1.28
C VAL A 311 12.00 19.25 2.72
N GLU A 312 10.85 18.96 3.34
CA GLU A 312 10.55 19.32 4.72
C GLU A 312 11.46 18.53 5.66
N GLY A 313 12.32 19.23 6.39
CA GLY A 313 13.31 18.63 7.30
C GLY A 313 14.74 18.71 6.79
N ALA A 314 14.97 19.07 5.52
CA ALA A 314 16.31 19.48 5.07
C ALA A 314 16.76 20.75 5.82
N PRO A 315 18.07 20.89 6.09
CA PRO A 315 18.62 22.13 6.65
C PRO A 315 18.18 23.34 5.82
N ALA A 316 17.96 24.48 6.48
CA ALA A 316 17.71 25.74 5.78
C ALA A 316 18.82 26.01 4.75
N GLY A 317 18.43 26.47 3.55
CA GLY A 317 19.32 26.64 2.40
C GLY A 317 19.53 25.38 1.54
N ALA A 318 19.08 24.20 2.01
CA ALA A 318 19.18 22.92 1.28
C ALA A 318 17.81 22.25 1.06
N ARG A 319 16.71 22.97 1.26
CA ARG A 319 15.35 22.42 1.13
C ARG A 319 14.86 22.31 -0.31
N TRP A 320 15.46 23.07 -1.23
CA TRP A 320 15.13 23.01 -2.65
C TRP A 320 16.05 22.05 -3.38
N GLU A 321 15.47 21.05 -4.03
CA GLU A 321 16.22 20.06 -4.78
C GLU A 321 15.59 19.83 -6.16
N LEU A 322 16.45 19.63 -7.16
CA LEU A 322 16.00 19.21 -8.49
C LEU A 322 15.61 17.74 -8.49
N ARG A 323 14.60 17.42 -9.28
CA ARG A 323 14.09 16.06 -9.47
C ARG A 323 13.76 15.85 -10.93
N ASP A 324 14.22 14.76 -11.52
CA ASP A 324 13.83 14.34 -12.88
C ASP A 324 14.06 15.44 -13.96
N LEU A 325 14.97 16.39 -13.72
CA LEU A 325 15.18 17.57 -14.56
C LEU A 325 15.53 17.21 -16.01
N ASP A 326 16.27 16.12 -16.21
CA ASP A 326 16.69 15.68 -17.55
C ASP A 326 15.50 15.36 -18.46
N SER A 327 14.38 14.89 -17.90
CA SER A 327 13.15 14.62 -18.68
C SER A 327 12.53 15.90 -19.28
N TRP A 328 12.84 17.07 -18.72
CA TRP A 328 12.36 18.38 -19.15
C TRP A 328 13.31 19.09 -20.12
N LYS A 329 14.56 18.66 -20.24
CA LYS A 329 15.57 19.30 -21.10
C LYS A 329 15.29 19.02 -22.58
N ARG A 330 15.40 20.05 -23.42
CA ARG A 330 15.32 20.00 -24.89
C ARG A 330 16.44 20.85 -25.49
N PRO A 331 16.81 20.65 -26.78
CA PRO A 331 17.80 21.49 -27.45
C PRO A 331 17.45 22.99 -27.43
N THR A 332 16.15 23.32 -27.41
CA THR A 332 15.62 24.69 -27.43
C THR A 332 15.27 25.23 -26.03
N GLY A 333 15.71 24.58 -24.95
CA GLY A 333 15.40 24.96 -23.56
C GLY A 333 14.61 23.90 -22.82
N PHE A 334 13.59 24.30 -22.06
CA PHE A 334 12.74 23.38 -21.29
C PHE A 334 11.39 23.16 -21.96
N ALA A 335 10.83 21.96 -21.89
CA ALA A 335 9.46 21.65 -22.27
C ALA A 335 8.94 20.45 -21.48
N ALA A 336 7.61 20.29 -21.43
CA ALA A 336 7.02 19.12 -20.79
C ALA A 336 7.54 17.80 -21.42
N PRO A 337 7.71 16.74 -20.61
CA PRO A 337 7.90 15.37 -21.09
C PRO A 337 6.81 14.90 -22.06
N PRO A 338 7.00 13.77 -22.78
CA PRO A 338 5.93 13.14 -23.53
C PRO A 338 4.71 12.84 -22.63
N ALA A 339 3.50 12.87 -23.20
CA ALA A 339 2.24 12.67 -22.46
C ALA A 339 2.15 11.33 -21.69
N SER A 340 2.91 10.31 -22.10
CA SER A 340 3.06 9.04 -21.37
C SER A 340 3.69 9.18 -19.98
N GLU A 341 4.39 10.29 -19.72
CA GLU A 341 5.05 10.64 -18.45
C GLU A 341 4.27 11.72 -17.68
N SER A 342 3.03 11.99 -18.08
CA SER A 342 2.15 12.93 -17.37
C SER A 342 1.80 12.44 -15.97
N PHE A 343 1.48 13.38 -15.09
CA PHE A 343 0.88 13.12 -13.79
C PHE A 343 -0.43 12.33 -13.95
N ASP A 344 -1.22 12.62 -14.99
CA ASP A 344 -2.44 11.90 -15.34
C ASP A 344 -2.18 10.39 -15.47
N VAL A 345 -1.19 9.99 -16.28
CA VAL A 345 -0.88 8.58 -16.61
C VAL A 345 -0.07 7.89 -15.51
N LYS A 346 0.76 8.62 -14.75
CA LYS A 346 1.67 8.01 -13.76
C LYS A 346 1.21 8.13 -12.31
N CYS A 347 0.36 9.09 -11.97
CA CYS A 347 0.10 9.49 -10.59
C CYS A 347 -1.39 9.61 -10.24
N ALA A 348 -2.21 10.17 -11.14
CA ALA A 348 -3.57 10.57 -10.81
C ALA A 348 -4.42 9.40 -10.29
N GLY A 349 -4.36 8.22 -10.91
CA GLY A 349 -5.17 7.08 -10.47
C GLY A 349 -4.86 6.55 -9.07
N CYS A 350 -3.70 6.87 -8.49
CA CYS A 350 -3.39 6.54 -7.08
C CYS A 350 -3.64 7.70 -6.10
N HIS A 351 -3.62 8.94 -6.58
CA HIS A 351 -3.64 10.15 -5.74
C HIS A 351 -4.92 10.96 -5.84
N MET A 352 -5.83 10.56 -6.73
CA MET A 352 -7.10 11.20 -7.03
C MET A 352 -8.16 10.14 -7.35
N THR A 353 -9.41 10.56 -7.49
CA THR A 353 -10.52 9.65 -7.81
C THR A 353 -10.76 9.60 -9.32
N VAL A 354 -9.87 8.92 -10.06
CA VAL A 354 -9.95 8.82 -11.53
C VAL A 354 -11.08 7.87 -11.94
N VAL A 355 -11.92 8.32 -12.89
CA VAL A 355 -13.05 7.57 -13.46
C VAL A 355 -12.89 7.14 -14.90
N GLY A 356 -11.98 7.75 -15.65
CA GLY A 356 -11.77 7.46 -17.06
C GLY A 356 -10.58 8.22 -17.65
N PHE A 357 -10.44 8.15 -18.97
CA PHE A 357 -9.43 8.89 -19.73
C PHE A 357 -10.02 9.43 -21.03
N GLU A 358 -9.52 10.58 -21.46
CA GLU A 358 -9.67 11.09 -22.82
C GLU A 358 -8.27 11.39 -23.37
N GLY A 359 -7.81 10.61 -24.35
CA GLY A 359 -6.38 10.58 -24.68
C GLY A 359 -5.55 10.16 -23.46
N GLU A 360 -4.54 10.96 -23.10
CA GLU A 360 -3.72 10.79 -21.90
C GLU A 360 -4.24 11.57 -20.67
N ARG A 361 -5.30 12.36 -20.82
CA ARG A 361 -5.89 13.14 -19.74
C ARG A 361 -6.75 12.24 -18.86
N ALA A 362 -6.54 12.29 -17.55
CA ALA A 362 -7.39 11.60 -16.60
C ALA A 362 -8.73 12.35 -16.44
N LEU A 363 -9.84 11.61 -16.44
CA LEU A 363 -11.16 12.11 -16.07
C LEU A 363 -11.40 11.75 -14.62
N LEU A 364 -11.83 12.69 -13.79
CA LEU A 364 -12.03 12.48 -12.37
C LEU A 364 -13.51 12.37 -12.03
N ALA A 365 -13.80 11.80 -10.86
CA ALA A 365 -15.15 11.80 -10.33
C ALA A 365 -15.54 13.25 -10.01
N HIS A 366 -16.71 13.65 -10.50
CA HIS A 366 -17.30 14.95 -10.20
C HIS A 366 -17.35 15.20 -8.70
N GLU A 367 -17.02 16.42 -8.30
CA GLU A 367 -17.15 16.93 -6.94
C GLU A 367 -17.98 18.22 -6.94
N PRO A 368 -19.22 18.18 -6.40
CA PRO A 368 -20.04 19.38 -6.28
C PRO A 368 -19.30 20.49 -5.53
N GLU A 369 -19.23 21.69 -6.10
CA GLU A 369 -18.55 22.85 -5.49
C GLU A 369 -17.05 22.60 -5.18
N GLY A 370 -16.40 21.65 -5.84
CA GLY A 370 -14.97 21.33 -5.66
C GLY A 370 -14.04 22.47 -6.10
N GLY A 371 -12.78 22.40 -5.67
CA GLY A 371 -11.80 23.47 -5.90
C GLY A 371 -11.06 23.46 -7.25
N TYR A 372 -11.18 22.41 -8.06
CA TYR A 372 -10.38 22.26 -9.29
C TYR A 372 -11.17 21.58 -10.39
N ASP A 373 -11.13 22.14 -11.59
CA ASP A 373 -11.61 21.52 -12.83
C ASP A 373 -10.39 20.91 -13.52
N PHE A 374 -10.19 19.61 -13.31
CA PHE A 374 -8.99 18.90 -13.73
C PHE A 374 -9.03 18.62 -15.23
N ASP A 375 -10.16 18.14 -15.73
CA ASP A 375 -10.29 17.77 -17.13
C ASP A 375 -10.79 18.91 -18.03
N ALA A 376 -11.09 20.09 -17.48
CA ALA A 376 -11.59 21.26 -18.20
C ALA A 376 -12.97 21.05 -18.85
N ASP A 377 -13.84 20.23 -18.24
CA ASP A 377 -15.23 20.03 -18.68
C ASP A 377 -16.19 21.12 -18.17
N GLY A 378 -15.71 22.04 -17.34
CA GLY A 378 -16.48 23.11 -16.73
C GLY A 378 -17.11 22.76 -15.39
N THR A 379 -16.84 21.57 -14.87
CA THR A 379 -17.25 21.10 -13.55
C THR A 379 -16.05 20.84 -12.65
N SER A 380 -16.26 20.81 -11.34
CA SER A 380 -15.18 20.55 -10.39
C SER A 380 -15.02 19.05 -10.12
N ASP A 381 -13.81 18.65 -9.77
CA ASP A 381 -13.38 17.26 -9.65
C ASP A 381 -12.83 16.87 -8.26
N GLN A 382 -12.92 15.57 -7.96
CA GLN A 382 -12.32 14.94 -6.77
C GLN A 382 -10.82 14.78 -6.89
N THR A 383 -10.07 15.87 -6.66
CA THR A 383 -8.60 15.87 -6.56
C THR A 383 -8.04 15.13 -5.33
N VAL A 384 -8.90 14.44 -4.59
CA VAL A 384 -8.58 13.62 -3.42
C VAL A 384 -8.73 12.14 -3.73
N VAL A 385 -8.12 11.27 -2.93
CA VAL A 385 -8.52 9.85 -2.88
C VAL A 385 -9.84 9.77 -2.10
N GLY A 386 -10.94 9.87 -2.84
CA GLY A 386 -12.29 10.02 -2.30
C GLY A 386 -12.86 8.74 -1.70
N CYS A 387 -14.04 8.86 -1.07
CA CYS A 387 -14.71 7.73 -0.42
C CYS A 387 -14.91 6.55 -1.40
N GLU A 388 -15.25 6.85 -2.64
CA GLU A 388 -15.61 5.88 -3.67
C GLU A 388 -14.40 5.10 -4.23
N SER A 389 -13.16 5.54 -3.97
CA SER A 389 -11.94 4.75 -4.26
C SER A 389 -11.80 3.52 -3.35
N CYS A 390 -12.40 3.56 -2.17
CA CYS A 390 -12.37 2.46 -1.19
C CYS A 390 -13.71 1.72 -1.08
N HIS A 391 -14.82 2.41 -1.34
CA HIS A 391 -16.18 1.89 -1.18
C HIS A 391 -16.87 1.54 -2.50
N GLY A 392 -16.31 1.98 -3.64
CA GLY A 392 -16.94 1.91 -4.95
C GLY A 392 -17.96 3.04 -5.18
N PRO A 393 -18.50 3.15 -6.40
CA PRO A 393 -19.49 4.17 -6.74
C PRO A 393 -20.76 4.09 -5.86
N GLY A 394 -21.20 5.23 -5.33
CA GLY A 394 -22.21 5.33 -4.28
C GLY A 394 -23.64 5.64 -4.74
N SER A 395 -23.90 5.88 -6.02
CA SER A 395 -25.23 6.29 -6.53
C SER A 395 -26.40 5.37 -6.16
N ILE A 396 -26.20 4.06 -6.14
CA ILE A 396 -27.25 3.13 -5.73
C ILE A 396 -27.47 3.19 -4.22
N HIS A 397 -26.39 3.28 -3.44
CA HIS A 397 -26.49 3.44 -2.00
C HIS A 397 -27.23 4.72 -1.61
N THR A 398 -26.95 5.85 -2.28
CA THR A 398 -27.68 7.10 -2.05
C THR A 398 -29.13 6.99 -2.49
N ALA A 399 -29.43 6.37 -3.64
CA ALA A 399 -30.78 6.15 -4.13
C ALA A 399 -31.63 5.25 -3.20
N LEU A 400 -30.99 4.30 -2.52
CA LEU A 400 -31.62 3.42 -1.53
C LEU A 400 -31.73 4.06 -0.13
N GLY A 401 -31.38 5.34 0.03
CA GLY A 401 -31.45 6.03 1.33
C GLY A 401 -30.42 5.52 2.35
N GLY A 402 -29.28 5.02 1.89
CA GLY A 402 -28.20 4.52 2.75
C GLY A 402 -28.16 2.99 2.90
N GLY A 403 -28.86 2.24 2.05
CA GLY A 403 -28.89 0.77 2.08
C GLY A 403 -27.51 0.15 1.89
N PHE A 404 -27.20 -0.91 2.66
CA PHE A 404 -25.87 -1.56 2.66
C PHE A 404 -25.60 -2.48 1.47
N GLU A 405 -26.62 -2.78 0.66
CA GLU A 405 -26.53 -3.71 -0.47
C GLU A 405 -25.92 -3.03 -1.71
N GLY A 406 -26.02 -1.70 -1.81
CA GLY A 406 -25.56 -0.92 -2.96
C GLY A 406 -24.15 -0.34 -2.86
N ILE A 407 -23.39 -0.66 -1.81
CA ILE A 407 -22.02 -0.14 -1.60
C ILE A 407 -21.17 -1.13 -0.79
N VAL A 408 -19.87 -1.09 -1.01
CA VAL A 408 -18.93 -1.99 -0.34
C VAL A 408 -18.59 -1.45 1.04
N ASN A 409 -18.63 -2.32 2.05
CA ASN A 409 -18.01 -2.06 3.34
C ASN A 409 -16.74 -2.92 3.47
N PRO A 410 -15.53 -2.31 3.46
CA PRO A 410 -14.27 -3.04 3.55
C PRO A 410 -14.15 -3.99 4.76
N ALA A 411 -14.77 -3.65 5.89
CA ALA A 411 -14.75 -4.47 7.11
C ALA A 411 -15.50 -5.81 6.96
N ARG A 412 -16.31 -5.96 5.90
CA ARG A 412 -17.10 -7.16 5.59
C ARG A 412 -16.52 -8.00 4.46
N LEU A 413 -15.46 -7.52 3.81
CA LEU A 413 -14.73 -8.29 2.81
C LEU A 413 -13.84 -9.36 3.44
N GLY A 414 -13.51 -10.39 2.67
CA GLY A 414 -12.42 -11.31 2.99
C GLY A 414 -11.08 -10.59 3.19
N PRO A 415 -10.15 -11.16 3.98
CA PRO A 415 -8.89 -10.51 4.34
C PRO A 415 -8.06 -10.08 3.12
N ALA A 416 -8.05 -10.88 2.04
CA ALA A 416 -7.28 -10.54 0.85
C ALA A 416 -7.87 -9.34 0.11
N ALA A 417 -9.17 -9.38 -0.20
CA ALA A 417 -9.88 -8.28 -0.87
C ALA A 417 -9.85 -6.98 -0.04
N ARG A 418 -10.00 -7.09 1.29
CA ARG A 418 -9.88 -5.96 2.22
C ARG A 418 -8.50 -5.30 2.15
N THR A 419 -7.44 -6.10 2.10
CA THR A 419 -6.06 -5.59 2.02
C THR A 419 -5.77 -5.01 0.64
N LEU A 420 -6.38 -5.56 -0.41
CA LEU A 420 -6.17 -5.15 -1.80
C LEU A 420 -6.72 -3.76 -2.10
N ILE A 421 -7.72 -3.29 -1.34
CA ILE A 421 -8.16 -1.88 -1.40
C ILE A 421 -7.00 -0.91 -1.19
N CYS A 422 -6.08 -1.21 -0.28
CA CYS A 422 -4.85 -0.41 -0.11
C CYS A 422 -3.80 -0.78 -1.16
N GLY A 423 -3.73 -2.06 -1.51
CA GLY A 423 -2.83 -2.60 -2.53
C GLY A 423 -2.97 -1.94 -3.90
N GLN A 424 -4.15 -1.41 -4.24
CA GLN A 424 -4.38 -0.72 -5.51
C GLN A 424 -3.37 0.43 -5.75
N CYS A 425 -2.94 1.11 -4.69
CA CYS A 425 -1.93 2.17 -4.75
C CYS A 425 -0.59 1.74 -4.14
N HIS A 426 -0.62 0.89 -3.12
CA HIS A 426 0.54 0.54 -2.28
C HIS A 426 1.23 -0.77 -2.64
N LEU A 427 0.91 -1.37 -3.79
CA LEU A 427 1.62 -2.54 -4.32
C LEU A 427 2.80 -2.13 -5.21
N GLY A 428 2.60 -1.10 -6.05
CA GLY A 428 3.54 -0.61 -7.04
C GLY A 428 3.73 -1.57 -8.22
N GLY A 429 3.52 -1.06 -9.44
CA GLY A 429 3.41 -1.85 -10.66
C GLY A 429 2.82 -1.01 -11.79
N GLN A 430 2.39 -1.69 -12.86
CA GLN A 430 1.82 -1.09 -14.06
C GLN A 430 0.44 -1.69 -14.34
N GLY A 431 -0.54 -0.86 -14.63
CA GLY A 431 -1.86 -1.31 -15.11
C GLY A 431 -1.77 -1.93 -16.49
N SER A 432 -2.79 -2.71 -16.85
CA SER A 432 -2.90 -3.29 -18.19
C SER A 432 -3.56 -2.35 -19.19
N TYR A 433 -4.32 -1.35 -18.71
CA TYR A 433 -4.90 -0.32 -19.56
C TYR A 433 -3.84 0.66 -20.08
N LYS A 434 -3.98 0.99 -21.36
CA LYS A 434 -3.12 1.93 -22.08
C LYS A 434 -4.01 3.02 -22.69
N PRO A 435 -3.92 4.28 -22.23
CA PRO A 435 -4.43 5.40 -23.01
C PRO A 435 -3.73 5.47 -24.38
N ARG A 436 -4.18 6.40 -25.24
CA ARG A 436 -3.77 6.54 -26.65
C ARG A 436 -2.26 6.44 -26.93
N SER A 437 -1.40 6.81 -25.97
CA SER A 437 0.07 6.81 -26.04
C SER A 437 0.78 5.45 -26.00
N ASP A 438 0.07 4.31 -26.06
CA ASP A 438 0.62 2.94 -25.87
C ASP A 438 1.29 2.69 -24.50
N ALA A 439 1.36 3.71 -23.63
CA ALA A 439 1.97 3.65 -22.33
C ALA A 439 0.97 3.12 -21.30
N ALA A 440 1.39 2.10 -20.54
CA ALA A 440 0.61 1.60 -19.42
C ALA A 440 0.50 2.65 -18.31
N ILE A 441 -0.69 2.77 -17.75
CA ILE A 441 -0.92 3.55 -16.52
C ILE A 441 -0.22 2.90 -15.32
N ALA A 442 -0.04 3.63 -14.21
CA ALA A 442 0.71 3.14 -13.04
C ALA A 442 -0.13 2.49 -11.92
N TRP A 443 -1.43 2.26 -12.15
CA TRP A 443 -2.41 1.74 -11.17
C TRP A 443 -3.29 0.65 -11.80
N PRO A 444 -4.01 -0.16 -11.02
CA PRO A 444 -4.74 -1.32 -11.54
C PRO A 444 -5.98 -0.93 -12.33
N ALA A 445 -5.90 -1.12 -13.64
CA ALA A 445 -7.02 -1.06 -14.56
C ALA A 445 -6.73 -1.90 -15.82
N LYS A 446 -7.77 -2.35 -16.49
CA LYS A 446 -7.68 -3.00 -17.82
C LYS A 446 -8.59 -2.30 -18.83
N ALA A 447 -8.42 -2.62 -20.10
CA ALA A 447 -9.32 -2.16 -21.15
C ALA A 447 -10.51 -3.12 -21.29
N ASP A 448 -11.71 -2.56 -21.33
CA ASP A 448 -12.95 -3.24 -21.70
C ASP A 448 -13.62 -2.43 -22.81
N ASP A 449 -13.74 -2.99 -24.02
CA ASP A 449 -14.25 -2.29 -25.21
C ASP A 449 -13.69 -0.85 -25.38
N GLU A 450 -12.36 -0.72 -25.30
CA GLU A 450 -11.61 0.56 -25.34
C GLU A 450 -11.87 1.54 -24.16
N ARG A 451 -12.63 1.13 -23.14
CA ARG A 451 -12.88 1.91 -21.92
C ARG A 451 -12.07 1.40 -20.73
N LEU A 452 -11.82 2.30 -19.79
CA LEU A 452 -11.13 2.00 -18.54
C LEU A 452 -12.04 1.17 -17.63
N GLU A 453 -11.72 -0.10 -17.42
CA GLU A 453 -12.30 -0.89 -16.34
C GLU A 453 -11.39 -0.83 -15.11
N ARG A 454 -11.91 -0.25 -14.03
CA ARG A 454 -11.16 -0.03 -12.79
C ARG A 454 -11.24 -1.22 -11.84
N PHE A 455 -10.26 -1.30 -10.94
CA PHE A 455 -10.38 -2.10 -9.74
C PHE A 455 -11.70 -1.78 -8.99
N ALA A 456 -12.51 -2.80 -8.74
CA ALA A 456 -13.71 -2.69 -7.93
C ALA A 456 -13.40 -3.10 -6.48
N PRO A 457 -13.65 -2.26 -5.47
CA PRO A 457 -13.48 -2.67 -4.08
C PRO A 457 -14.27 -3.96 -3.78
N GLY A 458 -13.59 -4.98 -3.25
CA GLY A 458 -14.15 -6.32 -3.09
C GLY A 458 -13.55 -7.37 -4.03
N MET A 459 -12.97 -6.93 -5.15
CA MET A 459 -12.13 -7.75 -6.02
C MET A 459 -10.98 -8.39 -5.24
N GLY A 460 -10.77 -9.69 -5.46
CA GLY A 460 -9.67 -10.45 -4.86
C GLY A 460 -8.43 -10.51 -5.76
N PRO A 461 -7.29 -11.02 -5.23
CA PRO A 461 -6.05 -11.13 -6.01
C PRO A 461 -6.17 -11.93 -7.30
N LYS A 462 -6.95 -13.02 -7.30
CA LYS A 462 -7.25 -13.84 -8.48
C LYS A 462 -7.66 -12.97 -9.68
N GLU A 463 -8.66 -12.13 -9.47
CA GLU A 463 -9.23 -11.25 -10.49
C GLU A 463 -8.28 -10.10 -10.84
N LEU A 464 -7.64 -9.48 -9.83
CA LEU A 464 -6.70 -8.38 -10.05
C LEU A 464 -5.51 -8.79 -10.94
N PHE A 465 -4.92 -9.97 -10.69
CA PHE A 465 -3.73 -10.44 -11.41
C PHE A 465 -4.06 -11.30 -12.64
N GLY A 466 -5.34 -11.59 -12.90
CA GLY A 466 -5.74 -12.47 -14.00
C GLY A 466 -5.23 -13.91 -13.81
N LEU A 467 -5.21 -14.40 -12.58
CA LEU A 467 -4.69 -15.72 -12.22
C LEU A 467 -5.84 -16.69 -11.86
N PRO A 468 -5.62 -18.03 -11.90
CA PRO A 468 -6.62 -19.00 -11.44
C PRO A 468 -6.90 -18.92 -9.93
N SER A 469 -5.91 -18.50 -9.13
CA SER A 469 -5.96 -18.34 -7.67
C SER A 469 -4.92 -17.31 -7.21
N GLY A 470 -4.86 -17.01 -5.91
CA GLY A 470 -3.76 -16.22 -5.33
C GLY A 470 -2.46 -17.02 -5.13
N GLU A 471 -2.43 -18.32 -5.48
CA GLU A 471 -1.28 -19.19 -5.35
C GLU A 471 -0.18 -18.87 -6.39
N SER A 472 1.06 -19.18 -6.04
CA SER A 472 2.26 -18.93 -6.87
C SER A 472 2.56 -17.45 -7.15
N VAL A 473 1.77 -16.53 -6.57
CA VAL A 473 2.10 -15.10 -6.58
C VAL A 473 3.31 -14.86 -5.67
N LEU A 474 3.43 -15.52 -4.52
CA LEU A 474 4.62 -15.38 -3.68
C LEU A 474 5.70 -16.42 -4.02
N PRO A 475 7.00 -16.09 -3.85
CA PRO A 475 7.51 -14.82 -3.35
C PRO A 475 7.76 -13.76 -4.44
N ARG A 476 7.68 -14.12 -5.72
CA ARG A 476 8.23 -13.31 -6.82
C ARG A 476 7.26 -12.27 -7.39
N PHE A 477 5.97 -12.38 -7.07
CA PHE A 477 4.84 -11.76 -7.78
C PHE A 477 4.83 -12.18 -9.26
N GLY A 478 3.93 -13.10 -9.62
CA GLY A 478 3.73 -13.55 -11.00
C GLY A 478 2.64 -12.75 -11.70
N VAL A 479 2.74 -12.60 -13.02
CA VAL A 479 1.70 -11.97 -13.87
C VAL A 479 0.83 -13.04 -14.52
N GLY A 480 -0.49 -12.86 -14.46
CA GLY A 480 -1.41 -13.54 -15.37
C GLY A 480 -1.58 -12.74 -16.66
N GLU A 481 -1.84 -13.42 -17.77
CA GLU A 481 -2.33 -12.75 -18.97
C GLU A 481 -3.74 -12.19 -18.67
N ASN A 482 -4.01 -10.92 -19.04
CA ASN A 482 -5.30 -10.24 -18.91
C ASN A 482 -5.75 -9.76 -17.51
N GLY A 483 -4.84 -9.69 -16.52
CA GLY A 483 -5.13 -9.03 -15.23
C GLY A 483 -5.25 -7.50 -15.34
N TYR A 484 -5.68 -6.83 -14.26
CA TYR A 484 -5.70 -5.36 -14.13
C TYR A 484 -4.31 -4.79 -13.83
N TYR A 485 -3.37 -5.62 -13.36
CA TYR A 485 -2.10 -5.15 -12.84
C TYR A 485 -0.94 -6.11 -13.09
N GLN A 486 0.17 -5.55 -13.55
CA GLN A 486 1.47 -6.19 -13.63
C GLN A 486 2.33 -5.71 -12.46
N VAL A 487 2.73 -6.64 -11.60
CA VAL A 487 3.63 -6.36 -10.48
C VAL A 487 5.07 -6.58 -10.95
N PRO A 488 6.03 -5.73 -10.54
CA PRO A 488 7.43 -5.99 -10.81
C PRO A 488 7.89 -7.27 -10.12
N ASP A 489 8.64 -8.12 -10.83
CA ASP A 489 9.32 -9.25 -10.20
C ASP A 489 10.32 -8.72 -9.16
N LEU A 490 9.99 -8.88 -7.88
CA LEU A 490 10.79 -8.29 -6.80
C LEU A 490 12.20 -8.88 -6.69
N SER A 491 12.45 -10.05 -7.28
CA SER A 491 13.80 -10.64 -7.34
C SER A 491 14.70 -9.97 -8.37
N SER A 492 14.10 -9.33 -9.39
CA SER A 492 14.79 -8.62 -10.47
C SER A 492 14.52 -7.10 -10.47
N ASP A 493 13.71 -6.59 -9.55
CA ASP A 493 13.41 -5.17 -9.42
C ASP A 493 14.56 -4.40 -8.71
N PRO A 494 15.09 -3.31 -9.29
CA PRO A 494 16.16 -2.50 -8.69
C PRO A 494 15.72 -1.64 -7.48
N GLY A 495 14.42 -1.41 -7.32
CA GLY A 495 13.77 -0.79 -6.15
C GLY A 495 13.49 -1.78 -5.01
N SER A 496 13.90 -3.03 -5.15
CA SER A 496 13.89 -4.05 -4.11
C SER A 496 15.25 -4.15 -3.42
N TYR A 497 15.27 -4.35 -2.11
CA TYR A 497 16.45 -4.84 -1.41
C TYR A 497 16.59 -6.31 -1.76
N ARG A 498 17.59 -6.61 -2.58
CA ARG A 498 18.02 -7.97 -2.83
C ARG A 498 18.94 -8.41 -1.73
N ASP A 499 18.61 -9.50 -1.07
CA ASP A 499 19.60 -10.24 -0.31
C ASP A 499 20.59 -10.88 -1.29
N ALA A 500 21.69 -10.18 -1.56
CA ALA A 500 22.76 -10.68 -2.43
C ALA A 500 23.53 -11.88 -1.85
N SER A 501 23.17 -12.33 -0.64
CA SER A 501 23.89 -13.37 0.11
C SER A 501 23.13 -14.68 0.32
N ALA A 502 22.07 -14.94 -0.45
CA ALA A 502 21.40 -16.25 -0.45
C ALA A 502 20.71 -16.64 0.88
N GLY A 503 19.93 -15.75 1.49
CA GLY A 503 18.98 -16.08 2.57
C GLY A 503 19.40 -15.64 3.97
N PHE A 504 20.14 -14.55 4.09
CA PHE A 504 20.63 -13.98 5.34
C PHE A 504 20.01 -12.60 5.63
N GLY A 505 18.69 -12.44 5.79
CA GLY A 505 18.24 -11.21 6.48
C GLY A 505 16.75 -11.00 6.60
N SER A 506 16.03 -11.44 5.59
CA SER A 506 14.60 -11.63 5.61
C SER A 506 14.32 -12.87 4.77
N ARG A 507 13.28 -13.63 5.11
CA ARG A 507 12.86 -14.79 4.29
C ARG A 507 12.54 -14.39 2.84
N PHE A 508 12.37 -13.09 2.57
CA PHE A 508 11.94 -12.49 1.31
C PHE A 508 12.65 -11.16 1.05
N ASP A 509 12.86 -10.78 -0.21
CA ASP A 509 13.29 -9.43 -0.57
C ASP A 509 12.28 -8.37 -0.05
N HIS A 510 12.79 -7.28 0.53
CA HIS A 510 11.97 -6.18 1.07
C HIS A 510 12.18 -4.90 0.25
N LEU A 511 11.30 -3.92 0.41
CA LEU A 511 11.26 -2.79 -0.51
C LEU A 511 12.20 -1.65 -0.11
N ARG A 512 12.72 -0.91 -1.10
CA ARG A 512 13.55 0.30 -0.91
C ARG A 512 12.89 1.59 -1.42
N VAL A 513 11.74 1.46 -2.07
CA VAL A 513 11.02 2.56 -2.72
C VAL A 513 9.62 2.74 -2.13
N SER A 514 9.09 3.96 -2.25
CA SER A 514 7.74 4.33 -1.82
C SER A 514 6.65 3.50 -2.51
N ARG A 515 5.41 3.59 -2.00
CA ARG A 515 4.18 3.00 -2.55
C ARG A 515 4.17 1.49 -2.81
N ARG A 516 4.95 0.71 -2.06
CA ARG A 516 5.03 -0.75 -2.22
C ARG A 516 4.73 -1.56 -0.94
N GLN A 517 4.31 -0.91 0.15
CA GLN A 517 4.13 -1.52 1.48
C GLN A 517 3.25 -2.78 1.50
N TYR A 518 2.31 -2.91 0.55
CA TYR A 518 1.47 -4.11 0.43
C TYR A 518 2.31 -5.37 0.27
N ALA A 519 3.34 -5.35 -0.59
CA ALA A 519 4.13 -6.55 -0.89
C ALA A 519 4.95 -7.06 0.30
N ASP A 520 5.40 -6.16 1.18
CA ASP A 520 6.02 -6.54 2.45
C ASP A 520 4.97 -7.08 3.43
N PHE A 521 3.83 -6.40 3.54
CA PHE A 521 2.80 -6.76 4.49
C PHE A 521 2.22 -8.16 4.22
N VAL A 522 1.88 -8.50 2.98
CA VAL A 522 1.28 -9.81 2.64
C VAL A 522 2.22 -10.99 2.82
N ARG A 523 3.52 -10.74 3.01
CA ARG A 523 4.53 -11.76 3.33
C ARG A 523 4.76 -11.94 4.83
N SER A 524 4.23 -11.04 5.64
CA SER A 524 4.40 -11.05 7.09
C SER A 524 3.53 -12.12 7.77
N ALA A 525 3.93 -12.52 8.97
CA ALA A 525 3.10 -13.37 9.82
C ALA A 525 1.80 -12.67 10.31
N MET A 526 1.77 -11.33 10.28
CA MET A 526 0.57 -10.56 10.62
C MET A 526 -0.53 -10.76 9.58
N TYR A 527 -0.17 -10.82 8.30
CA TYR A 527 -1.12 -11.10 7.23
C TYR A 527 -1.66 -12.53 7.28
N ARG A 528 -0.78 -13.51 7.56
CA ARG A 528 -1.11 -14.93 7.54
C ARG A 528 -0.62 -15.65 8.79
N ASN A 529 -1.55 -16.02 9.66
CA ASN A 529 -1.31 -16.84 10.85
C ASN A 529 -2.55 -17.69 11.19
N SER A 530 -2.44 -18.50 12.24
CA SER A 530 -3.49 -19.45 12.65
C SER A 530 -4.57 -18.84 13.53
N THR A 531 -4.52 -17.56 13.86
CA THR A 531 -5.40 -16.94 14.88
C THR A 531 -6.26 -15.85 14.25
N GLU A 532 -5.64 -14.81 13.71
CA GLU A 532 -6.29 -13.65 13.12
C GLU A 532 -5.51 -13.13 11.90
N LEU A 533 -6.13 -13.16 10.73
CA LEU A 533 -5.56 -12.64 9.48
C LEU A 533 -5.72 -11.12 9.45
N LEU A 534 -4.60 -10.39 9.62
CA LEU A 534 -4.65 -8.93 9.68
C LEU A 534 -4.63 -8.30 8.29
N SER A 535 -5.19 -7.09 8.21
CA SER A 535 -5.15 -6.22 7.03
C SER A 535 -4.51 -4.88 7.40
N CYS A 536 -4.25 -4.00 6.43
CA CYS A 536 -3.77 -2.64 6.69
C CYS A 536 -4.68 -1.90 7.70
N SER A 537 -6.00 -2.08 7.53
CA SER A 537 -7.02 -1.49 8.40
C SER A 537 -7.11 -2.13 9.79
N SER A 538 -6.35 -3.20 10.08
CA SER A 538 -6.26 -3.74 11.45
C SER A 538 -5.50 -2.76 12.35
N CYS A 539 -4.45 -2.13 11.82
CA CYS A 539 -3.60 -1.16 12.53
C CYS A 539 -3.91 0.29 12.17
N HIS A 540 -4.31 0.58 10.93
CA HIS A 540 -4.59 1.93 10.46
C HIS A 540 -6.07 2.29 10.56
N ALA A 541 -6.34 3.58 10.76
CA ALA A 541 -7.64 4.22 10.77
C ALA A 541 -7.84 4.98 9.44
N PRO A 542 -8.46 4.35 8.42
CA PRO A 542 -8.60 4.96 7.10
C PRO A 542 -9.44 6.25 7.11
N HIS A 543 -10.37 6.39 8.07
CA HIS A 543 -11.18 7.59 8.28
C HIS A 543 -10.49 8.64 9.18
N GLY A 544 -9.19 8.47 9.46
CA GLY A 544 -8.40 9.36 10.31
C GLY A 544 -8.35 8.92 11.77
N SER A 545 -7.27 9.33 12.44
CA SER A 545 -7.05 9.21 13.89
C SER A 545 -6.15 10.34 14.36
N SER A 546 -6.05 10.61 15.65
CA SER A 546 -5.10 11.60 16.19
C SER A 546 -3.65 11.12 16.19
N PHE A 547 -3.37 9.86 15.83
CA PHE A 547 -2.05 9.27 15.92
C PHE A 547 -1.24 9.45 14.63
N PRO A 548 0.09 9.65 14.72
CA PRO A 548 0.98 9.73 13.55
C PRO A 548 0.82 8.53 12.62
N GLY A 549 0.84 8.76 11.31
CA GLY A 549 0.66 7.68 10.32
C GLY A 549 -0.75 7.07 10.29
N GLN A 550 -1.74 7.74 10.92
CA GLN A 550 -3.13 7.31 10.97
C GLN A 550 -3.31 5.92 11.57
N THR A 551 -2.57 5.57 12.62
CA THR A 551 -2.77 4.31 13.34
C THR A 551 -3.95 4.41 14.31
N LYS A 552 -4.56 3.28 14.67
CA LYS A 552 -5.70 3.25 15.63
C LYS A 552 -5.29 3.50 17.07
N LEU A 553 -4.05 3.17 17.39
CA LEU A 553 -3.39 3.40 18.67
C LEU A 553 -2.04 4.05 18.39
N ASP A 554 -1.40 4.59 19.43
CA ASP A 554 -0.09 5.20 19.28
C ASP A 554 0.93 4.16 18.77
N ALA A 555 1.53 4.43 17.62
CA ALA A 555 2.60 3.62 17.05
C ALA A 555 3.99 4.15 17.49
N THR A 556 4.01 5.22 18.26
CA THR A 556 5.18 5.69 18.98
C THR A 556 5.26 5.06 20.36
N ASP A 557 4.54 3.99 20.67
CA ASP A 557 4.84 3.14 21.82
C ASP A 557 4.44 1.67 21.52
N ASN A 558 4.35 0.82 22.54
CA ASN A 558 4.02 -0.59 22.35
C ASN A 558 2.50 -0.85 22.34
N SER A 559 1.65 0.15 22.60
CA SER A 559 0.19 0.03 22.75
C SER A 559 -0.48 -0.64 21.56
N LEU A 560 -0.03 -0.30 20.34
CA LEU A 560 -0.57 -0.89 19.12
C LEU A 560 -0.32 -2.40 19.06
N CYS A 561 0.90 -2.84 19.39
CA CYS A 561 1.32 -4.23 19.31
C CYS A 561 0.70 -5.07 20.42
N THR A 562 0.67 -4.51 21.63
CA THR A 562 0.21 -5.22 22.83
C THR A 562 -1.30 -5.42 22.86
N SER A 563 -2.06 -4.66 22.06
CA SER A 563 -3.49 -4.87 21.86
C SER A 563 -3.87 -6.28 21.39
N CYS A 564 -2.97 -6.96 20.66
CA CYS A 564 -3.13 -8.35 20.23
C CYS A 564 -2.17 -9.29 20.97
N HIS A 565 -0.88 -8.93 21.07
CA HIS A 565 0.16 -9.83 21.57
C HIS A 565 0.12 -10.08 23.08
N MET A 566 -0.62 -9.27 23.84
CA MET A 566 -0.78 -9.45 25.28
C MET A 566 -2.24 -9.72 25.70
N GLY A 567 -3.19 -9.68 24.77
CA GLY A 567 -4.63 -9.81 25.06
C GLY A 567 -5.02 -11.13 25.74
N GLU A 568 -4.31 -12.23 25.44
CA GLU A 568 -4.54 -13.53 26.06
C GLU A 568 -3.91 -13.65 27.47
N TYR A 569 -2.82 -12.92 27.74
CA TYR A 569 -2.18 -12.91 29.06
C TYR A 569 -2.95 -12.05 30.07
N VAL A 570 -3.60 -10.97 29.62
CA VAL A 570 -4.43 -10.10 30.49
C VAL A 570 -5.70 -10.81 30.95
N THR A 571 -6.28 -11.67 30.12
CA THR A 571 -7.53 -12.41 30.44
C THR A 571 -7.32 -13.58 31.41
N ARG A 572 -6.15 -14.24 31.42
CA ARG A 572 -5.86 -15.29 32.43
C ARG A 572 -5.50 -14.76 33.82
N GLY A 573 -5.15 -13.48 33.94
CA GLY A 573 -4.73 -12.85 35.21
C GLY A 573 -5.81 -12.10 35.97
N GLY A 574 -7.05 -12.03 35.47
CA GLY A 574 -8.14 -11.28 36.12
C GLY A 574 -7.97 -9.76 36.11
N LEU A 575 -7.09 -9.21 35.28
CA LEU A 575 -6.96 -7.77 35.09
C LEU A 575 -7.97 -7.33 34.03
N THR A 576 -9.05 -6.66 34.45
CA THR A 576 -9.91 -5.93 33.52
C THR A 576 -9.07 -4.82 32.89
N ALA A 577 -8.98 -4.80 31.55
CA ALA A 577 -8.07 -3.92 30.81
C ALA A 577 -8.43 -2.43 30.94
N SER A 578 -8.08 -1.81 32.07
CA SER A 578 -8.10 -0.35 32.19
C SER A 578 -6.89 0.25 31.43
N PRO A 579 -6.98 1.50 30.94
CA PRO A 579 -5.83 2.19 30.33
C PRO A 579 -4.60 2.23 31.25
N SER A 580 -4.78 2.29 32.56
CA SER A 580 -3.69 2.25 33.55
C SER A 580 -2.94 0.91 33.58
N ASP A 581 -3.64 -0.22 33.40
CA ASP A 581 -3.04 -1.55 33.41
C ASP A 581 -2.22 -1.81 32.14
N ARG A 582 -2.65 -1.24 31.00
CA ARG A 582 -1.86 -1.25 29.76
C ARG A 582 -0.57 -0.45 29.90
N ALA A 583 -0.64 0.75 30.46
CA ALA A 583 0.55 1.58 30.71
C ALA A 583 1.52 0.94 31.72
N ALA A 584 1.01 0.25 32.75
CA ALA A 584 1.84 -0.48 33.70
C ALA A 584 2.51 -1.70 33.05
N SER A 585 1.77 -2.44 32.23
CA SER A 585 2.30 -3.59 31.48
C SER A 585 3.34 -3.17 30.44
N ASP A 586 3.11 -2.05 29.74
CA ASP A 586 4.06 -1.48 28.79
C ASP A 586 5.34 -1.02 29.49
N ARG A 587 5.24 -0.36 30.66
CA ARG A 587 6.42 -0.02 31.47
C ARG A 587 7.17 -1.25 31.96
N ALA A 588 6.45 -2.28 32.40
CA ALA A 588 7.04 -3.54 32.83
C ALA A 588 7.73 -4.27 31.66
N LEU A 589 7.13 -4.28 30.47
CA LEU A 589 7.70 -4.83 29.26
C LEU A 589 8.93 -4.05 28.81
N LEU A 590 8.87 -2.71 28.80
CA LEU A 590 10.02 -1.85 28.47
C LEU A 590 11.17 -2.08 29.44
N SER A 591 10.88 -2.15 30.74
CA SER A 591 11.86 -2.47 31.78
C SER A 591 12.43 -3.89 31.60
N HIS A 592 11.58 -4.87 31.29
CA HIS A 592 12.00 -6.24 31.04
C HIS A 592 12.87 -6.36 29.78
N MET A 593 12.51 -5.73 28.66
CA MET A 593 13.33 -5.74 27.44
C MET A 593 14.64 -4.98 27.64
N ALA A 594 14.61 -3.83 28.34
CA ALA A 594 15.81 -3.07 28.71
C ALA A 594 16.75 -3.87 29.62
N THR A 595 16.22 -4.69 30.52
CA THR A 595 17.03 -5.46 31.47
C THR A 595 17.47 -6.82 30.90
N ALA A 596 16.57 -7.56 30.26
CA ALA A 596 16.79 -8.94 29.82
C ALA A 596 17.39 -9.03 28.40
N THR A 597 16.92 -8.22 27.44
CA THR A 597 17.44 -8.24 26.07
C THR A 597 18.71 -7.39 25.98
N PHE A 598 18.68 -6.16 26.49
CA PHE A 598 19.86 -5.29 26.46
C PHE A 598 20.89 -5.60 27.54
N GLY A 599 20.53 -6.30 28.63
CA GLY A 599 21.51 -6.84 29.58
C GLY A 599 22.31 -8.03 29.02
N LEU A 600 21.65 -8.98 28.33
CA LEU A 600 22.35 -10.09 27.65
C LEU A 600 23.17 -9.62 26.43
N VAL A 601 22.62 -8.68 25.63
CA VAL A 601 23.30 -8.14 24.44
C VAL A 601 24.36 -7.10 24.82
N GLY A 602 24.13 -6.31 25.87
CA GLY A 602 25.11 -5.35 26.41
C GLY A 602 26.33 -6.03 27.01
N ALA A 603 26.14 -7.15 27.72
CA ALA A 603 27.23 -7.98 28.23
C ALA A 603 28.10 -8.60 27.12
N SER A 604 27.54 -8.80 25.92
CA SER A 604 28.29 -9.27 24.74
C SER A 604 28.93 -8.14 23.92
N MET A 605 28.62 -6.86 24.22
CA MET A 605 29.10 -5.69 23.46
C MET A 605 29.95 -4.69 24.26
N ASN A 606 30.29 -4.96 25.53
CA ASN A 606 31.09 -4.06 26.39
C ASN A 606 30.57 -2.61 26.45
N ALA A 607 29.26 -2.41 26.38
CA ALA A 607 28.66 -1.10 26.54
C ALA A 607 28.40 -0.84 28.05
N PRO A 608 28.96 0.22 28.67
CA PRO A 608 28.71 0.50 30.07
C PRO A 608 27.25 0.90 30.31
N ASP A 609 26.70 0.48 31.45
CA ASP A 609 25.29 0.67 31.85
C ASP A 609 24.81 2.13 31.78
N SER A 610 25.74 3.09 31.92
CA SER A 610 25.46 4.54 31.82
C SER A 610 25.03 5.02 30.44
N LYS A 611 25.14 4.17 29.40
CA LYS A 611 24.60 4.46 28.07
C LYS A 611 23.26 3.80 27.80
N ILE A 612 22.55 3.21 28.77
CA ILE A 612 21.23 2.55 28.60
C ILE A 612 20.05 3.55 28.60
N GLU A 613 20.28 4.83 28.89
CA GLU A 613 19.21 5.86 28.91
C GLU A 613 18.70 6.26 27.52
N ALA A 614 17.38 6.18 27.31
CA ALA A 614 16.66 6.57 26.10
C ALA A 614 17.15 7.91 25.52
N THR A 615 17.92 7.88 24.43
CA THR A 615 18.58 9.09 23.89
C THR A 615 18.13 9.51 22.49
N SER A 616 16.96 9.06 22.02
CA SER A 616 16.26 9.82 20.98
C SER A 616 14.74 9.66 21.06
N ALA A 617 14.03 10.77 20.81
CA ALA A 617 12.58 10.77 20.62
C ALA A 617 12.15 9.98 19.36
N GLU A 618 13.09 9.73 18.45
CA GLU A 618 12.83 9.12 17.14
C GLU A 618 12.90 7.58 17.15
N LEU A 619 13.72 6.96 18.03
CA LEU A 619 13.85 5.51 18.19
C LEU A 619 14.26 5.11 19.63
N PRO A 620 13.37 5.24 20.64
CA PRO A 620 13.76 4.87 21.98
C PRO A 620 13.85 3.34 22.14
N ARG A 621 14.89 2.92 22.87
CA ARG A 621 15.19 1.52 23.17
C ARG A 621 14.03 0.84 23.90
N GLY A 622 13.81 -0.45 23.61
CA GLY A 622 12.75 -1.28 24.21
C GLY A 622 11.42 -1.33 23.43
N ARG A 623 11.26 -0.56 22.35
CA ARG A 623 10.06 -0.64 21.49
C ARG A 623 10.14 -1.82 20.52
N CYS A 624 9.03 -2.54 20.36
CA CYS A 624 8.96 -3.69 19.44
C CYS A 624 9.33 -3.29 18.00
N ILE A 625 8.81 -2.15 17.53
CA ILE A 625 9.00 -1.67 16.16
C ILE A 625 10.42 -1.22 15.84
N THR A 626 11.26 -0.97 16.86
CA THR A 626 12.67 -0.61 16.64
C THR A 626 13.42 -1.76 15.98
N CYS A 627 13.12 -3.00 16.38
CA CYS A 627 13.75 -4.20 15.83
C CYS A 627 12.85 -4.93 14.83
N HIS A 628 11.55 -5.01 15.10
CA HIS A 628 10.62 -5.78 14.27
C HIS A 628 10.07 -4.98 13.07
N MET A 629 10.01 -3.65 13.10
CA MET A 629 9.54 -2.83 11.96
C MET A 629 10.48 -1.65 11.67
N PRO A 630 11.75 -1.94 11.32
CA PRO A 630 12.75 -0.93 11.04
C PRO A 630 12.41 -0.10 9.79
N LYS A 631 12.92 1.14 9.69
CA LYS A 631 12.70 1.96 8.49
C LYS A 631 13.66 1.55 7.38
N THR A 632 13.13 1.11 6.25
CA THR A 632 13.88 0.43 5.18
C THR A 632 13.76 1.07 3.81
N ALA A 633 12.75 1.91 3.58
CA ALA A 633 12.51 2.55 2.29
C ALA A 633 12.37 4.07 2.42
N ARG A 634 12.48 4.77 1.29
CA ARG A 634 12.34 6.23 1.18
C ARG A 634 10.99 6.64 0.57
N SER A 635 10.32 7.61 1.17
CA SER A 635 9.20 8.38 0.63
C SER A 635 9.61 9.81 0.25
N ALA A 636 10.57 10.38 0.99
CA ALA A 636 11.04 11.74 0.83
C ALA A 636 12.54 11.90 1.14
N ARG A 637 13.07 11.28 2.21
CA ARG A 637 14.46 11.50 2.64
C ARG A 637 15.07 10.31 3.40
N TRP A 638 16.40 10.22 3.34
CA TRP A 638 17.22 9.41 4.26
C TRP A 638 17.71 10.26 5.43
N VAL A 639 17.65 9.72 6.64
CA VAL A 639 18.36 10.28 7.79
C VAL A 639 19.84 10.20 7.48
N VAL A 640 20.51 11.34 7.55
CA VAL A 640 21.96 11.47 7.40
C VAL A 640 22.56 11.92 8.71
N ASP A 641 23.72 11.37 9.07
CA ASP A 641 24.45 11.83 10.25
C ASP A 641 25.12 13.20 10.00
N GLN A 642 25.83 13.69 11.02
CA GLN A 642 26.51 15.00 11.00
C GLN A 642 27.62 15.10 9.93
N ASP A 643 28.09 13.96 9.44
CA ASP A 643 29.14 13.85 8.42
C ASP A 643 28.53 13.56 7.02
N GLY A 644 27.19 13.53 6.91
CA GLY A 644 26.45 13.38 5.66
C GLY A 644 26.19 11.93 5.23
N TYR A 645 26.47 10.94 6.07
CA TYR A 645 26.26 9.52 5.76
C TYR A 645 24.82 9.10 5.98
N VAL A 646 24.26 8.37 5.02
CA VAL A 646 22.90 7.82 5.08
C VAL A 646 22.83 6.66 6.08
N ILE A 647 21.98 6.77 7.10
CA ILE A 647 21.85 5.79 8.18
C ILE A 647 20.44 5.20 8.37
N GLU A 648 19.37 5.82 7.84
CA GLU A 648 17.99 5.29 8.00
C GLU A 648 16.99 5.83 6.93
N GLY A 649 16.05 5.00 6.46
CA GLY A 649 14.93 5.40 5.58
C GLY A 649 13.76 6.06 6.35
N ASP A 650 12.64 6.37 5.72
CA ASP A 650 11.48 7.02 6.37
C ASP A 650 10.23 6.12 6.46
N ILE A 651 10.18 5.01 5.70
CA ILE A 651 9.07 4.04 5.69
C ILE A 651 9.47 2.76 6.45
N ARG A 652 8.62 2.31 7.37
CA ARG A 652 8.79 1.04 8.11
C ARG A 652 8.55 -0.20 7.25
N SER A 653 9.42 -1.19 7.39
CA SER A 653 9.19 -2.54 6.87
C SER A 653 8.01 -3.19 7.59
N HIS A 654 7.14 -3.84 6.82
CA HIS A 654 6.00 -4.59 7.33
C HIS A 654 6.27 -6.10 7.41
N LEU A 655 7.50 -6.57 7.20
CA LEU A 655 7.81 -7.99 7.31
C LEU A 655 7.83 -8.50 8.76
N PHE A 656 7.91 -7.60 9.74
CA PHE A 656 8.01 -7.94 11.18
C PHE A 656 9.21 -8.84 11.52
N ASP A 657 10.22 -8.88 10.64
CA ASP A 657 11.35 -9.80 10.70
C ASP A 657 12.64 -9.04 11.03
N ALA A 658 13.42 -9.57 11.97
CA ALA A 658 14.72 -9.04 12.32
C ALA A 658 15.79 -10.02 11.82
N PRO A 659 16.83 -9.55 11.10
CA PRO A 659 17.95 -10.41 10.76
C PRO A 659 18.59 -10.93 12.04
N SER A 660 18.81 -12.24 12.15
CA SER A 660 19.48 -12.80 13.33
C SER A 660 20.95 -12.34 13.38
N PRO A 661 21.61 -12.32 14.55
CA PRO A 661 23.02 -11.91 14.66
C PRO A 661 23.96 -12.71 13.75
N ALA A 662 23.79 -14.04 13.69
CA ALA A 662 24.57 -14.91 12.80
C ALA A 662 24.30 -14.67 11.31
N VAL A 663 23.11 -14.15 10.99
CA VAL A 663 22.74 -13.72 9.65
C VAL A 663 23.44 -12.40 9.31
N ALA A 664 23.42 -11.42 10.23
CA ALA A 664 24.11 -10.14 10.06
C ALA A 664 25.64 -10.28 9.99
N GLU A 665 26.24 -11.21 10.75
CA GLU A 665 27.67 -11.52 10.71
C GLU A 665 28.09 -12.09 9.35
N ARG A 666 27.31 -13.05 8.81
CA ARG A 666 27.57 -13.63 7.48
C ARG A 666 27.41 -12.62 6.34
N MET A 667 26.46 -11.70 6.44
CA MET A 667 26.34 -10.57 5.51
C MET A 667 27.58 -9.67 5.54
N ALA A 668 28.13 -9.40 6.74
CA ALA A 668 29.32 -8.58 6.94
C ALA A 668 30.56 -9.26 6.35
N ASP A 669 30.71 -10.56 6.57
CA ASP A 669 31.77 -11.39 6.01
C ASP A 669 31.70 -11.47 4.47
N ALA A 670 30.50 -11.36 3.90
CA ALA A 670 30.26 -11.29 2.46
C ALA A 670 30.43 -9.88 1.85
N GLY A 671 30.81 -8.88 2.64
CA GLY A 671 30.99 -7.50 2.17
C GLY A 671 29.70 -6.75 1.82
N LEU A 672 28.54 -7.25 2.27
CA LEU A 672 27.24 -6.60 2.12
C LEU A 672 26.95 -5.75 3.35
N ASP A 673 26.23 -4.64 3.19
CA ASP A 673 25.79 -3.87 4.37
C ASP A 673 24.69 -4.65 5.10
N PRO A 674 25.01 -5.25 6.27
CA PRO A 674 24.05 -5.98 7.06
C PRO A 674 23.29 -4.92 7.83
N THR A 675 22.03 -4.73 7.49
CA THR A 675 20.91 -4.62 8.42
C THR A 675 19.92 -3.51 8.07
N PRO A 676 18.63 -3.71 8.40
CA PRO A 676 17.69 -2.61 8.52
C PRO A 676 18.18 -1.56 9.54
N SER A 677 17.75 -0.31 9.36
CA SER A 677 18.20 0.86 10.15
C SER A 677 18.26 0.65 11.67
N GLY A 678 17.32 -0.13 12.22
CA GLY A 678 17.21 -0.40 13.65
C GLY A 678 18.39 -1.18 14.25
N CYS A 679 19.05 -2.05 13.47
CA CYS A 679 20.19 -2.80 13.95
C CYS A 679 21.49 -1.99 13.84
N VAL A 680 21.66 -1.17 12.79
CA VAL A 680 22.82 -0.27 12.62
C VAL A 680 22.98 0.64 13.85
N PHE A 681 21.89 1.27 14.28
CA PHE A 681 21.91 2.23 15.39
C PHE A 681 22.33 1.58 16.73
N CYS A 682 21.90 0.34 16.99
CA CYS A 682 22.20 -0.37 18.23
C CYS A 682 23.54 -1.12 18.20
N HIS A 683 23.95 -1.67 17.06
CA HIS A 683 25.16 -2.51 16.95
C HIS A 683 26.42 -1.73 16.52
N ARG A 684 26.27 -0.62 15.79
CA ARG A 684 27.41 0.19 15.35
C ARG A 684 27.50 1.54 16.07
N GLY A 685 26.43 1.95 16.75
CA GLY A 685 26.30 3.32 17.27
C GLY A 685 26.31 4.37 16.13
N PRO A 686 26.16 5.67 16.44
CA PRO A 686 26.49 6.72 15.49
C PRO A 686 28.02 6.78 15.34
N ALA A 687 28.60 5.95 14.48
CA ALA A 687 30.05 5.87 14.34
C ALA A 687 30.58 6.92 13.37
N LYS A 688 31.50 7.76 13.84
CA LYS A 688 32.45 8.48 12.98
C LYS A 688 33.23 7.47 12.15
N ILE A 689 33.09 7.52 10.84
CA ILE A 689 33.79 6.65 9.90
C ILE A 689 35.21 7.19 9.67
N ASP A 690 36.17 6.63 10.38
CA ASP A 690 37.58 6.67 10.02
C ASP A 690 37.86 5.53 9.02
N THR A 691 38.11 5.93 7.76
CA THR A 691 38.91 5.28 6.70
C THR A 691 38.67 3.82 6.25
N LYS A 692 37.45 3.29 6.20
CA LYS A 692 37.26 1.98 5.54
C LYS A 692 35.87 1.61 4.97
N TYR A 693 35.30 2.44 4.10
CA TYR A 693 34.19 1.97 3.23
C TYR A 693 34.45 2.30 1.76
N PRO A 694 34.39 1.31 0.86
CA PRO A 694 34.54 1.55 -0.57
C PRO A 694 33.28 2.23 -1.15
N ASP A 695 33.53 3.21 -2.01
CA ASP A 695 32.53 3.92 -2.82
C ASP A 695 32.03 3.00 -3.94
N PHE A 696 30.75 2.61 -3.89
CA PHE A 696 30.12 1.75 -4.90
C PHE A 696 29.40 2.53 -6.01
N ARG A 697 29.74 3.80 -6.27
CA ARG A 697 29.15 4.59 -7.37
C ARG A 697 30.04 4.78 -8.59
N SER A 698 31.28 4.28 -8.60
CA SER A 698 32.15 4.38 -9.79
C SER A 698 32.40 3.02 -10.43
N GLY A 699 31.68 2.74 -11.52
CA GLY A 699 32.15 1.80 -12.52
C GLY A 699 33.39 2.37 -13.20
N GLY A 700 34.53 1.68 -13.09
CA GLY A 700 35.76 2.07 -13.78
C GLY A 700 36.88 1.09 -13.47
N THR A 701 37.26 0.29 -14.47
CA THR A 701 38.46 -0.54 -14.49
C THR A 701 39.72 0.21 -14.04
N ARG A 702 40.40 -0.28 -13.01
CA ARG A 702 41.81 -0.73 -13.06
C ARG A 702 42.22 -1.41 -11.77
#